data_AF-A0AAW9NT33-F1
#
_entry.id   AF-A0AAW9NT33-F1
#
_cell.length_a   1.000
_cell.length_b   1.000
_cell.length_c   1.000
_cell.angle_alpha   90.00
_cell.angle_beta   90.00
_cell.angle_gamma   90.00
#
_symmetry.space_group_name_H-M   'P 1'
#
loop_
_entity.id
_entity.type
_entity.pdbx_description
1 polymer ?
#
loop_
_entity_poly.entity_id
_entity_poly.type
_entity_poly.pdbx_seq_one_letter_code
_entity_poly.pdbx_strand_id
1 'polypeptide(L)'
;MKNFVKSLLIFTGLIVFLYADLSYVTAEGPNDPAPIIYPANPNGMKVLFDNSHGQTAGQSDWVIDGAFSDFANALANEGYVVKEHRSTSPLTLVDLADYDVFVIPEAQIPFKATEQQAIVDFAEAGGGVFFISDHYNADRNLNRWDSSEIMNGWRRGAYNDPTLNMSASEISAMAGVTSSQWLSNEFGVEFRYNALDHTKANVIVPSYESFDITTGVSAVSIHAGSTLAITNPSLAKGIAYLPTGLTPTANRWNNAIDQGVYANGGIAEGPFVAISKKLNGKAAFIGDSSPVEDITPKYRNEETGALKRTYDGFIADDNATLLVNIIHWLATQESYHTLVDTTVTLDAVTPLLPMELPANSTEPAFEPWRLPTSGYLWYDQSTFAAGSYGSSISPPATLTYTLVTPTVLDTTGNPFDVTVAISGLAPNETVTGLRMQVYLSGGTAISQIQNQNGSWPSGYGYQEIGTITANHNGIATTTVRMRLNPNITETNATIRLRAADGTNLITQSVLLGTPETPVDPEPPTEETQTLTNGNYKFILPAILPANGEAFPVQVGIEQLAANTTITNAQVQFYLSNGTGISQIQNADGSWPSSYGYFNVGNLTADSSGTATKTIMMRINPTVTASTANIRLRLGSGNNVLTATIQLP
;
A
#
# COMPACT_ATOMS: atom_id res chain seq x y z
N MET A 1 47.00 42.29 45.03
CA MET A 1 46.57 41.37 46.10
C MET A 1 45.15 40.90 45.78
N LYS A 2 44.99 39.59 45.53
CA LYS A 2 43.78 38.74 45.68
C LYS A 2 42.51 39.16 44.90
N ASN A 3 42.21 38.48 43.79
CA ASN A 3 41.34 37.29 43.67
C ASN A 3 39.84 37.63 43.69
N PHE A 4 39.12 37.35 42.60
CA PHE A 4 38.14 36.25 42.56
C PHE A 4 37.60 36.03 41.15
N VAL A 5 37.77 34.80 40.67
CA VAL A 5 37.21 34.25 39.43
C VAL A 5 35.75 33.89 39.67
N LYS A 6 34.85 34.29 38.76
CA LYS A 6 33.54 33.65 38.56
C LYS A 6 33.34 33.43 37.06
N SER A 7 33.51 32.19 36.62
CA SER A 7 33.08 31.73 35.31
C SER A 7 31.56 31.65 35.29
N LEU A 8 30.92 32.41 34.41
CA LEU A 8 29.50 32.29 34.07
C LEU A 8 29.45 31.56 32.71
N LEU A 9 29.13 30.26 32.73
CA LEU A 9 28.77 29.53 31.51
C LEU A 9 27.40 30.05 31.06
N ILE A 10 27.36 30.67 29.88
CA ILE A 10 26.13 31.00 29.17
C ILE A 10 25.68 29.72 28.45
N PHE A 11 24.63 29.10 28.96
CA PHE A 11 23.95 27.99 28.30
C PHE A 11 22.95 28.59 27.30
N THR A 12 23.32 28.65 26.02
CA THR A 12 22.37 28.91 24.92
C THR A 12 21.51 27.67 24.74
N GLY A 13 20.29 27.71 25.31
CA GLY A 13 19.28 26.69 25.11
C GLY A 13 18.82 26.66 23.64
N LEU A 14 19.22 25.61 22.93
CA LEU A 14 18.65 25.24 21.65
C LEU A 14 17.27 24.62 21.91
N ILE A 15 16.20 25.40 21.68
CA ILE A 15 14.83 24.91 21.73
C ILE A 15 14.61 24.11 20.45
N VAL A 16 14.79 22.80 20.51
CA VAL A 16 14.36 21.87 19.46
C VAL A 16 12.87 21.63 19.67
N PHE A 17 12.04 22.30 18.88
CA PHE A 17 10.64 21.91 18.71
C PHE A 17 10.62 20.59 17.95
N LEU A 18 10.49 19.48 18.65
CA LEU A 18 10.04 18.22 18.06
C LEU A 18 8.53 18.37 17.81
N TYR A 19 8.18 18.86 16.63
CA TYR A 19 6.86 18.62 16.06
C TYR A 19 6.76 17.11 15.81
N ALA A 20 5.98 16.42 16.64
CA ALA A 20 5.43 15.14 16.23
C ALA A 20 4.34 15.49 15.21
N ASP A 21 4.67 15.40 13.92
CA ASP A 21 3.66 15.44 12.87
C ASP A 21 2.74 14.24 13.08
N LEU A 22 1.58 14.52 13.67
CA LEU A 22 0.39 13.73 13.38
C LEU A 22 0.14 13.95 11.89
N SER A 23 0.54 12.99 11.05
CA SER A 23 0.21 12.99 9.63
C SER A 23 -1.30 12.85 9.50
N TYR A 24 -2.00 13.97 9.58
CA TYR A 24 -3.34 14.07 9.04
C TYR A 24 -3.19 13.88 7.53
N VAL A 25 -3.83 12.86 6.97
CA VAL A 25 -3.96 12.74 5.52
C VAL A 25 -4.81 13.91 5.06
N THR A 26 -4.16 15.01 4.70
CA THR A 26 -4.80 16.15 4.06
C THR A 26 -5.03 15.82 2.59
N ALA A 27 -6.07 16.40 2.00
CA ALA A 27 -6.22 16.41 0.54
C ALA A 27 -5.11 17.32 -0.01
N GLU A 28 -3.96 16.73 -0.35
CA GLU A 28 -2.87 17.44 -1.01
C GLU A 28 -3.28 17.80 -2.44
N GLY A 29 -2.60 18.76 -3.04
CA GLY A 29 -2.81 19.17 -4.42
C GLY A 29 -1.54 19.69 -5.08
N PRO A 30 -1.65 20.21 -6.31
CA PRO A 30 -0.50 20.63 -7.12
C PRO A 30 0.26 21.84 -6.55
N ASN A 31 -0.30 22.52 -5.55
CA ASN A 31 0.34 23.67 -4.88
C ASN A 31 1.00 23.30 -3.54
N ASP A 32 0.82 22.06 -3.07
CA ASP A 32 1.45 21.58 -1.85
C ASP A 32 2.88 21.11 -2.11
N PRO A 33 3.75 21.09 -1.09
CA PRO A 33 5.11 20.57 -1.25
C PRO A 33 5.10 19.15 -1.81
N ALA A 34 5.81 18.94 -2.92
CA ALA A 34 5.94 17.63 -3.52
C ALA A 34 6.77 16.69 -2.62
N PRO A 35 6.39 15.41 -2.48
CA PRO A 35 7.17 14.44 -1.73
C PRO A 35 8.56 14.27 -2.35
N ILE A 36 9.52 13.94 -1.48
CA ILE A 36 10.90 13.64 -1.84
C ILE A 36 11.42 12.53 -0.95
N ILE A 37 12.04 11.52 -1.56
CA ILE A 37 12.68 10.40 -0.88
C ILE A 37 14.19 10.57 -1.06
N TYR A 38 14.89 10.70 0.06
CA TYR A 38 16.33 10.75 0.08
C TYR A 38 16.91 9.36 0.34
N PRO A 39 17.86 8.90 -0.49
CA PRO A 39 18.51 7.62 -0.31
C PRO A 39 19.47 7.66 0.89
N ALA A 40 19.63 6.54 1.59
CA ALA A 40 20.61 6.42 2.67
C ALA A 40 22.06 6.54 2.14
N ASN A 41 22.31 6.03 0.93
CA ASN A 41 23.60 6.09 0.24
C ASN A 41 23.42 6.71 -1.15
N PRO A 42 23.52 8.04 -1.29
CA PRO A 42 23.28 8.71 -2.57
C PRO A 42 24.29 8.28 -3.65
N ASN A 43 23.79 7.92 -4.83
CA ASN A 43 24.58 7.62 -6.03
C ASN A 43 24.88 8.88 -6.88
N GLY A 44 24.34 10.03 -6.49
CA GLY A 44 24.53 11.33 -7.15
C GLY A 44 23.49 11.67 -8.22
N MET A 45 22.60 10.74 -8.55
CA MET A 45 21.57 10.89 -9.58
C MET A 45 20.19 11.18 -8.98
N LYS A 46 19.31 11.78 -9.77
CA LYS A 46 17.94 12.13 -9.36
C LYS A 46 16.90 11.71 -10.39
N VAL A 47 15.77 11.26 -9.89
CA VAL A 47 14.61 10.84 -10.68
C VAL A 47 13.41 11.72 -10.31
N LEU A 48 12.75 12.27 -11.32
CA LEU A 48 11.54 13.07 -11.18
C LEU A 48 10.34 12.28 -11.71
N PHE A 49 9.28 12.13 -10.91
CA PHE A 49 8.03 11.49 -11.29
C PHE A 49 6.96 12.55 -11.55
N ASP A 50 6.30 12.50 -12.70
CA ASP A 50 5.21 13.43 -12.99
C ASP A 50 3.97 13.17 -12.12
N ASN A 51 3.40 14.24 -11.57
CA ASN A 51 2.06 14.28 -10.96
C ASN A 51 1.31 15.58 -11.35
N SER A 52 1.60 16.11 -12.54
CA SER A 52 0.95 17.32 -13.08
C SER A 52 -0.11 17.02 -14.15
N HIS A 53 -0.21 15.77 -14.62
CA HIS A 53 -1.11 15.34 -15.70
C HIS A 53 -2.13 14.30 -15.24
N GLY A 54 -2.62 14.41 -14.00
CA GLY A 54 -3.73 13.58 -13.52
C GLY A 54 -3.34 12.16 -13.10
N GLN A 55 -2.10 11.93 -12.64
CA GLN A 55 -1.62 10.63 -12.16
C GLN A 55 -2.36 10.08 -10.94
N THR A 56 -3.23 10.88 -10.34
CA THR A 56 -4.14 10.49 -9.25
C THR A 56 -5.59 10.36 -9.71
N ALA A 57 -5.88 10.33 -11.01
CA ALA A 57 -7.25 10.13 -11.50
C ALA A 57 -7.66 8.65 -11.41
N GLY A 58 -8.98 8.40 -11.31
CA GLY A 58 -9.51 7.03 -11.31
C GLY A 58 -9.20 6.20 -10.07
N GLN A 59 -8.74 4.96 -10.28
CA GLN A 59 -8.71 3.91 -9.25
C GLN A 59 -7.32 3.66 -8.64
N SER A 60 -6.29 4.39 -9.07
CA SER A 60 -4.92 4.28 -8.59
C SER A 60 -4.33 5.66 -8.29
N ASP A 61 -3.15 5.68 -7.68
CA ASP A 61 -2.34 6.87 -7.42
C ASP A 61 -0.91 6.59 -7.87
N TRP A 62 -0.57 6.89 -9.13
CA TRP A 62 0.75 6.60 -9.69
C TRP A 62 1.79 7.63 -9.26
N VAL A 63 1.96 7.77 -7.95
CA VAL A 63 2.78 8.77 -7.25
C VAL A 63 3.73 8.09 -6.27
N ILE A 64 4.84 8.76 -5.94
CA ILE A 64 5.98 8.13 -5.25
C ILE A 64 5.74 7.78 -3.78
N ASP A 65 4.67 8.32 -3.18
CA ASP A 65 4.19 8.00 -1.84
C ASP A 65 2.75 7.45 -1.84
N GLY A 66 2.31 6.98 -3.01
CA GLY A 66 1.05 6.27 -3.25
C GLY A 66 1.35 4.95 -3.97
N ALA A 67 0.49 4.53 -4.88
CA ALA A 67 0.57 3.22 -5.53
C ALA A 67 1.89 2.93 -6.29
N PHE A 68 2.84 3.87 -6.42
CA PHE A 68 4.20 3.64 -6.95
C PHE A 68 5.29 3.70 -5.85
N SER A 69 4.92 3.60 -4.57
CA SER A 69 5.83 3.79 -3.45
C SER A 69 6.92 2.74 -3.37
N ASP A 70 6.62 1.47 -3.66
CA ASP A 70 7.61 0.39 -3.66
C ASP A 70 8.63 0.60 -4.77
N PHE A 71 8.20 1.06 -5.96
CA PHE A 71 9.12 1.43 -7.02
C PHE A 71 10.01 2.60 -6.61
N ALA A 72 9.42 3.68 -6.07
CA ALA A 72 10.19 4.84 -5.59
C ALA A 72 11.18 4.47 -4.47
N ASN A 73 10.78 3.61 -3.53
CA ASN A 73 11.64 3.10 -2.47
C ASN A 73 12.76 2.21 -3.01
N ALA A 74 12.49 1.37 -4.02
CA ALA A 74 13.52 0.58 -4.68
C ALA A 74 14.58 1.48 -5.33
N LEU A 75 14.18 2.57 -5.99
CA LEU A 75 15.12 3.56 -6.54
C LEU A 75 15.91 4.28 -5.44
N ALA A 76 15.28 4.64 -4.33
CA ALA A 76 16.00 5.21 -3.19
C ALA A 76 17.01 4.22 -2.58
N ASN A 77 16.71 2.92 -2.57
CA ASN A 77 17.64 1.88 -2.13
C ASN A 77 18.84 1.74 -3.08
N GLU A 78 18.64 1.98 -4.38
CA GLU A 78 19.71 2.06 -5.39
C GLU A 78 20.49 3.39 -5.37
N GLY A 79 20.14 4.30 -4.45
CA GLY A 79 20.87 5.53 -4.21
C GLY A 79 20.35 6.76 -4.96
N TYR A 80 19.21 6.67 -5.65
CA TYR A 80 18.62 7.82 -6.34
C TYR A 80 17.90 8.74 -5.36
N VAL A 81 17.99 10.06 -5.58
CA VAL A 81 17.01 10.99 -4.99
C VAL A 81 15.75 10.92 -5.85
N VAL A 82 14.62 10.57 -5.24
CA VAL A 82 13.35 10.45 -5.97
C VAL A 82 12.44 11.58 -5.54
N LYS A 83 11.91 12.33 -6.50
CA LYS A 83 11.01 13.46 -6.24
C LYS A 83 9.81 13.42 -7.16
N GLU A 84 8.69 13.92 -6.68
CA GLU A 84 7.52 14.18 -7.51
C GLU A 84 7.53 15.60 -8.10
N HIS A 85 6.98 15.74 -9.31
CA HIS A 85 6.67 17.01 -9.95
C HIS A 85 5.20 17.33 -9.77
N ARG A 86 4.92 18.38 -8.97
CA ARG A 86 3.58 18.95 -8.81
C ARG A 86 3.56 20.34 -9.43
N SER A 87 2.58 20.59 -10.29
CA SER A 87 2.42 21.90 -10.92
C SER A 87 1.00 22.07 -11.48
N THR A 88 0.54 23.32 -11.53
CA THR A 88 -0.63 23.75 -12.32
C THR A 88 -0.21 24.47 -13.61
N SER A 89 1.07 24.80 -13.74
CA SER A 89 1.66 25.41 -14.93
C SER A 89 2.20 24.32 -15.87
N PRO A 90 2.20 24.57 -17.20
CA PRO A 90 2.75 23.60 -18.15
C PRO A 90 4.20 23.22 -17.81
N LEU A 91 4.54 21.95 -17.98
CA LEU A 91 5.89 21.42 -17.81
C LEU A 91 6.86 22.14 -18.75
N THR A 92 8.01 22.56 -18.22
CA THR A 92 9.08 23.22 -18.97
C THR A 92 10.40 22.47 -18.83
N LEU A 93 11.34 22.73 -19.74
CA LEU A 93 12.70 22.17 -19.64
C LEU A 93 13.40 22.59 -18.33
N VAL A 94 13.06 23.76 -17.76
CA VAL A 94 13.63 24.23 -16.49
C VAL A 94 13.23 23.31 -15.33
N ASP A 95 12.02 22.76 -15.36
CA ASP A 95 11.53 21.83 -14.34
C ASP A 95 12.32 20.51 -14.34
N LEU A 96 12.87 20.13 -15.51
CA LEU A 96 13.60 18.88 -15.74
C LEU A 96 15.12 19.01 -15.58
N ALA A 97 15.68 20.23 -15.67
CA ALA A 97 17.13 20.46 -15.83
C ALA A 97 18.03 19.91 -14.71
N ASP A 98 17.49 19.70 -13.50
CA ASP A 98 18.23 19.23 -12.33
C ASP A 98 18.14 17.70 -12.08
N TYR A 99 17.52 16.96 -13.01
CA TYR A 99 17.25 15.52 -12.90
C TYR A 99 17.87 14.73 -14.06
N ASP A 100 18.19 13.48 -13.79
CA ASP A 100 18.78 12.57 -14.78
C ASP A 100 17.71 11.76 -15.50
N VAL A 101 16.61 11.44 -14.80
CA VAL A 101 15.48 10.68 -15.35
C VAL A 101 14.16 11.36 -15.01
N PHE A 102 13.28 11.46 -16.01
CA PHE A 102 11.89 11.87 -15.87
C PHE A 102 10.97 10.68 -16.13
N VAL A 103 10.17 10.30 -15.14
CA VAL A 103 9.18 9.22 -15.23
C VAL A 103 7.81 9.85 -15.42
N ILE A 104 7.05 9.34 -16.38
CA ILE A 104 5.68 9.75 -16.69
C ILE A 104 4.76 8.56 -16.41
N PRO A 105 4.21 8.48 -15.20
CA PRO A 105 3.22 7.48 -14.84
C PRO A 105 1.89 7.80 -15.51
N GLU A 106 1.26 6.79 -16.10
CA GLU A 106 -0.08 6.77 -16.72
C GLU A 106 -0.80 8.12 -16.74
N ALA A 107 -0.38 9.02 -17.64
CA ALA A 107 -0.93 10.37 -17.72
C ALA A 107 -2.41 10.31 -18.11
N GLN A 108 -3.20 11.20 -17.52
CA GLN A 108 -4.66 11.29 -17.70
C GLN A 108 -5.10 12.66 -18.19
N ILE A 109 -4.16 13.59 -18.41
CA ILE A 109 -4.39 14.89 -19.04
C ILE A 109 -3.39 15.02 -20.20
N PRO A 110 -3.84 15.36 -21.42
CA PRO A 110 -2.96 15.44 -22.57
C PRO A 110 -1.93 16.57 -22.47
N PHE A 111 -0.70 16.25 -22.84
CA PHE A 111 0.40 17.23 -22.94
C PHE A 111 0.11 18.28 -24.01
N LYS A 112 0.43 19.54 -23.70
CA LYS A 112 0.50 20.61 -24.70
C LYS A 112 1.70 20.40 -25.60
N ALA A 113 1.66 20.98 -26.79
CA ALA A 113 2.78 20.91 -27.73
C ALA A 113 4.10 21.43 -27.14
N THR A 114 4.03 22.43 -26.26
CA THR A 114 5.22 22.97 -25.55
C THR A 114 5.79 21.99 -24.52
N GLU A 115 4.96 21.16 -23.91
CA GLU A 115 5.38 20.16 -22.92
C GLU A 115 6.00 18.95 -23.61
N GLN A 116 5.40 18.51 -24.72
CA GLN A 116 5.99 17.50 -25.61
C GLN A 116 7.40 17.94 -26.04
N GLN A 117 7.56 19.20 -26.46
CA GLN A 117 8.88 19.73 -26.82
C GLN A 117 9.85 19.77 -25.64
N ALA A 118 9.42 20.14 -24.44
CA ALA A 118 10.28 20.13 -23.25
C ALA A 118 10.80 18.73 -22.92
N ILE A 119 9.97 17.69 -23.06
CA ILE A 119 10.36 16.29 -22.87
C ILE A 119 11.39 15.86 -23.94
N VAL A 120 11.16 16.26 -25.20
CA VAL A 120 12.10 16.01 -26.30
C VAL A 120 13.44 16.70 -26.04
N ASP A 121 13.44 17.98 -25.71
CA ASP A 121 14.66 18.76 -25.45
C ASP A 121 15.45 18.19 -24.26
N PHE A 122 14.76 17.72 -23.22
CA PHE A 122 15.38 17.04 -22.09
C PHE A 122 16.08 15.75 -22.51
N ALA A 123 15.42 14.91 -23.31
CA ALA A 123 16.03 13.70 -23.85
C ALA A 123 17.21 14.02 -24.79
N GLU A 124 17.08 15.01 -25.69
CA GLU A 124 18.16 15.41 -26.59
C GLU A 124 19.42 15.88 -25.83
N ALA A 125 19.23 16.54 -24.69
CA ALA A 125 20.29 17.04 -23.83
C ALA A 125 21.00 15.96 -22.99
N GLY A 126 20.51 14.72 -22.98
CA GLY A 126 21.09 13.61 -22.22
C GLY A 126 20.16 12.99 -21.19
N GLY A 127 18.98 13.55 -20.95
CA GLY A 127 18.00 13.03 -20.00
C GLY A 127 17.43 11.67 -20.41
N GLY A 128 17.09 10.85 -19.41
CA GLY A 128 16.32 9.62 -19.59
C GLY A 128 14.83 9.86 -19.38
N VAL A 129 13.96 9.34 -20.24
CA VAL A 129 12.49 9.46 -20.07
C VAL A 129 11.86 8.08 -19.96
N PHE A 130 11.06 7.83 -18.92
CA PHE A 130 10.32 6.58 -18.79
C PHE A 130 8.82 6.81 -18.94
N PHE A 131 8.23 6.31 -20.02
CA PHE A 131 6.80 6.37 -20.27
C PHE A 131 6.13 5.08 -19.77
N ILE A 132 5.21 5.22 -18.83
CA ILE A 132 4.38 4.13 -18.33
C ILE A 132 2.96 4.45 -18.77
N SER A 133 2.44 3.68 -19.72
CA SER A 133 1.08 3.86 -20.25
C SER A 133 0.16 2.77 -19.71
N ASP A 134 -1.09 2.84 -20.13
CA ASP A 134 -2.04 1.73 -20.06
C ASP A 134 -2.80 1.60 -21.39
N HIS A 135 -3.71 0.64 -21.45
CA HIS A 135 -4.50 0.24 -22.60
C HIS A 135 -5.49 1.30 -23.10
N TYR A 136 -6.09 1.07 -24.27
CA TYR A 136 -7.23 1.87 -24.75
C TYR A 136 -8.45 1.62 -23.86
N ASN A 137 -9.27 2.64 -23.60
CA ASN A 137 -10.31 2.68 -22.57
C ASN A 137 -9.77 2.71 -21.12
N ALA A 138 -8.59 3.29 -20.93
CA ALA A 138 -7.98 3.67 -19.65
C ALA A 138 -8.08 5.18 -19.37
N ASP A 139 -9.14 5.84 -19.85
CA ASP A 139 -9.55 7.19 -19.44
C ASP A 139 -10.16 7.15 -18.03
N ARG A 140 -9.41 7.70 -17.07
CA ARG A 140 -9.66 7.59 -15.63
C ARG A 140 -10.39 8.79 -15.05
N ASN A 141 -10.42 9.91 -15.77
CA ASN A 141 -11.09 11.16 -15.39
C ASN A 141 -12.23 11.54 -16.36
N LEU A 142 -12.53 10.69 -17.34
CA LEU A 142 -13.62 10.84 -18.31
C LEU A 142 -13.44 12.08 -19.20
N ASN A 143 -12.20 12.40 -19.56
CA ASN A 143 -11.87 13.52 -20.44
C ASN A 143 -11.79 13.14 -21.93
N ARG A 144 -12.02 11.86 -22.28
CA ARG A 144 -11.89 11.24 -23.62
C ARG A 144 -10.47 10.94 -24.05
N TRP A 145 -9.48 11.06 -23.18
CA TRP A 145 -8.10 10.78 -23.52
C TRP A 145 -7.63 9.60 -22.70
N ASP A 146 -7.29 8.51 -23.38
CA ASP A 146 -6.58 7.40 -22.77
C ASP A 146 -5.09 7.74 -22.61
N SER A 147 -4.44 7.12 -21.62
CA SER A 147 -3.00 7.31 -21.39
C SER A 147 -2.16 7.03 -22.65
N SER A 148 -2.48 5.96 -23.39
CA SER A 148 -1.79 5.65 -24.66
C SER A 148 -1.93 6.76 -25.71
N GLU A 149 -3.10 7.38 -25.82
CA GLU A 149 -3.37 8.50 -26.73
C GLU A 149 -2.61 9.76 -26.30
N ILE A 150 -2.57 10.02 -24.99
CA ILE A 150 -1.82 11.15 -24.40
C ILE A 150 -0.34 11.01 -24.72
N MET A 151 0.23 9.82 -24.49
CA MET A 151 1.65 9.56 -24.78
C MET A 151 1.94 9.65 -26.28
N ASN A 152 1.06 9.10 -27.13
CA ASN A 152 1.21 9.18 -28.59
C ASN A 152 1.04 10.61 -29.13
N GLY A 153 0.31 11.46 -28.41
CA GLY A 153 0.01 12.84 -28.76
C GLY A 153 -1.22 13.01 -29.64
N TRP A 154 -2.10 12.01 -29.75
CA TRP A 154 -3.30 12.10 -30.57
C TRP A 154 -4.41 11.16 -30.10
N ARG A 155 -5.68 11.60 -30.24
CA ARG A 155 -6.87 10.83 -29.91
C ARG A 155 -7.39 10.02 -31.09
N ARG A 156 -7.66 8.74 -30.87
CA ARG A 156 -8.26 7.80 -31.81
C ARG A 156 -9.60 8.33 -32.30
N GLY A 157 -9.82 8.36 -33.61
CA GLY A 157 -11.06 8.87 -34.21
C GLY A 157 -11.23 10.40 -34.19
N ALA A 158 -10.29 11.14 -33.60
CA ALA A 158 -10.37 12.60 -33.47
C ALA A 158 -9.06 13.30 -33.82
N TYR A 159 -8.23 12.70 -34.68
CA TYR A 159 -6.93 13.27 -35.06
C TYR A 159 -7.02 14.71 -35.59
N ASN A 160 -8.03 15.03 -36.41
CA ASN A 160 -8.17 16.38 -36.99
C ASN A 160 -8.69 17.43 -36.00
N ASP A 161 -9.35 17.00 -34.93
CA ASP A 161 -9.91 17.87 -33.89
C ASP A 161 -9.80 17.15 -32.54
N PRO A 162 -8.71 17.36 -31.77
CA PRO A 162 -8.51 16.72 -30.48
C PRO A 162 -9.58 17.09 -29.45
N THR A 163 -10.42 18.08 -29.76
CA THR A 163 -11.52 18.56 -28.90
C THR A 163 -12.91 18.10 -29.37
N LEU A 164 -12.96 17.21 -30.37
CA LEU A 164 -14.23 16.69 -30.88
C LEU A 164 -15.11 16.15 -29.74
N ASN A 165 -16.37 16.59 -29.72
CA ASN A 165 -17.40 16.26 -28.71
C ASN A 165 -17.13 16.79 -27.29
N MET A 166 -16.27 17.79 -27.13
CA MET A 166 -16.06 18.50 -25.87
C MET A 166 -16.93 19.76 -25.74
N SER A 167 -17.25 20.13 -24.50
CA SER A 167 -17.87 21.41 -24.14
C SER A 167 -16.89 22.58 -24.25
N ALA A 168 -17.40 23.82 -24.22
CA ALA A 168 -16.55 25.02 -24.30
C ALA A 168 -15.53 25.13 -23.14
N SER A 169 -15.89 24.66 -21.95
CA SER A 169 -14.97 24.65 -20.79
C SER A 169 -13.88 23.60 -20.95
N GLU A 170 -14.22 22.41 -21.43
CA GLU A 170 -13.23 21.36 -21.76
C GLU A 170 -12.27 21.84 -22.86
N ILE A 171 -12.79 22.46 -23.93
CA ILE A 171 -11.95 23.06 -24.99
C ILE A 171 -10.98 24.10 -24.40
N SER A 172 -11.41 24.88 -23.40
CA SER A 172 -10.55 25.86 -22.74
C SER A 172 -9.45 25.20 -21.91
N ALA A 173 -9.76 24.08 -21.24
CA ALA A 173 -8.77 23.29 -20.50
C ALA A 173 -7.73 22.63 -21.43
N MET A 174 -8.14 22.31 -22.66
CA MET A 174 -7.31 21.73 -23.72
C MET A 174 -6.45 22.76 -24.49
N ALA A 175 -6.40 24.02 -24.04
CA ALA A 175 -5.65 25.07 -24.73
C ALA A 175 -4.15 24.72 -24.86
N GLY A 176 -3.66 24.64 -26.10
CA GLY A 176 -2.28 24.28 -26.43
C GLY A 176 -2.06 22.80 -26.75
N VAL A 177 -3.07 21.96 -26.60
CA VAL A 177 -3.06 20.56 -27.07
C VAL A 177 -3.33 20.52 -28.56
N THR A 178 -2.49 19.78 -29.29
CA THR A 178 -2.61 19.57 -30.73
C THR A 178 -2.31 18.11 -31.05
N SER A 179 -3.06 17.51 -31.96
CA SER A 179 -2.75 16.16 -32.44
C SER A 179 -1.39 16.14 -33.14
N SER A 180 -0.54 15.20 -32.77
CA SER A 180 0.78 14.96 -33.36
C SER A 180 1.08 13.46 -33.35
N GLN A 181 2.14 13.05 -34.05
CA GLN A 181 2.72 11.71 -33.91
C GLN A 181 4.11 11.83 -33.25
N TRP A 182 4.24 12.74 -32.27
CA TRP A 182 5.54 13.14 -31.72
C TRP A 182 6.31 11.95 -31.12
N LEU A 183 5.64 11.05 -30.38
CA LEU A 183 6.31 9.89 -29.79
C LEU A 183 6.98 9.01 -30.86
N SER A 184 6.26 8.76 -31.95
CA SER A 184 6.74 7.98 -33.09
C SER A 184 7.85 8.70 -33.86
N ASN A 185 7.71 10.01 -34.06
CA ASN A 185 8.71 10.82 -34.77
C ASN A 185 10.02 10.98 -33.98
N GLU A 186 9.91 11.21 -32.68
CA GLU A 186 11.04 11.59 -31.81
C GLU A 186 11.72 10.38 -31.17
N PHE A 187 10.96 9.31 -30.90
CA PHE A 187 11.44 8.11 -30.22
C PHE A 187 11.23 6.81 -31.01
N GLY A 188 10.59 6.82 -32.18
CA GLY A 188 10.46 5.61 -33.00
C GLY A 188 9.55 4.53 -32.41
N VAL A 189 8.66 4.89 -31.49
CA VAL A 189 7.67 4.00 -30.88
C VAL A 189 6.29 4.63 -30.84
N GLU A 190 5.27 3.79 -30.77
CA GLU A 190 3.88 4.20 -30.56
C GLU A 190 3.20 3.19 -29.62
N PHE A 191 2.48 3.66 -28.60
CA PHE A 191 1.63 2.78 -27.79
C PHE A 191 0.46 2.31 -28.65
N ARG A 192 0.19 1.01 -28.64
CA ARG A 192 -0.95 0.44 -29.36
C ARG A 192 -2.20 0.49 -28.49
N TYR A 193 -3.35 0.35 -29.13
CA TYR A 193 -4.67 0.42 -28.49
C TYR A 193 -5.22 -0.93 -28.03
N ASN A 194 -4.44 -2.00 -28.12
CA ASN A 194 -4.87 -3.31 -27.63
C ASN A 194 -4.93 -3.33 -26.10
N ALA A 195 -5.66 -4.31 -25.57
CA ALA A 195 -5.78 -4.55 -24.14
C ALA A 195 -5.72 -6.06 -23.90
N LEU A 196 -4.57 -6.51 -23.39
CA LEU A 196 -4.19 -7.90 -23.20
C LEU A 196 -4.31 -8.28 -21.74
N ASP A 197 -4.77 -9.50 -21.49
CA ASP A 197 -4.90 -10.06 -20.13
C ASP A 197 -4.64 -11.57 -20.16
N HIS A 198 -4.57 -12.18 -18.98
CA HIS A 198 -4.36 -13.62 -18.79
C HIS A 198 -3.11 -14.16 -19.51
N THR A 199 -2.05 -13.35 -19.53
CA THR A 199 -0.76 -13.66 -20.17
C THR A 199 0.36 -12.91 -19.44
N LYS A 200 1.58 -13.04 -19.95
CA LYS A 200 2.74 -12.29 -19.47
C LYS A 200 3.73 -12.07 -20.62
N ALA A 201 4.54 -11.03 -20.54
CA ALA A 201 5.67 -10.87 -21.44
C ALA A 201 6.82 -11.76 -20.96
N ASN A 202 6.95 -12.96 -21.56
CA ASN A 202 7.94 -13.97 -21.18
C ASN A 202 8.87 -14.36 -22.35
N VAL A 203 8.78 -13.64 -23.47
CA VAL A 203 9.76 -13.69 -24.55
C VAL A 203 10.71 -12.51 -24.33
N ILE A 204 11.70 -12.73 -23.49
CA ILE A 204 12.65 -11.70 -23.05
C ILE A 204 13.87 -11.68 -23.98
N VAL A 205 14.23 -10.49 -24.46
CA VAL A 205 15.43 -10.29 -25.27
C VAL A 205 16.67 -10.51 -24.39
N PRO A 206 17.72 -11.21 -24.86
CA PRO A 206 18.94 -11.41 -24.07
C PRO A 206 19.57 -10.10 -23.58
N SER A 207 20.20 -10.11 -22.40
CA SER A 207 20.75 -8.89 -21.76
C SER A 207 21.74 -8.13 -22.65
N TYR A 208 22.61 -8.85 -23.38
CA TYR A 208 23.58 -8.24 -24.31
C TYR A 208 22.94 -7.59 -25.55
N GLU A 209 21.67 -7.90 -25.85
CA GLU A 209 20.86 -7.29 -26.92
C GLU A 209 19.92 -6.19 -26.37
N SER A 210 19.95 -5.95 -25.05
CA SER A 210 19.08 -5.01 -24.35
C SER A 210 19.85 -4.08 -23.41
N PHE A 211 21.16 -3.88 -23.64
CA PHE A 211 22.01 -3.01 -22.80
C PHE A 211 21.97 -3.38 -21.31
N ASP A 212 21.95 -4.69 -21.05
CA ASP A 212 21.84 -5.33 -19.74
C ASP A 212 20.52 -5.08 -18.98
N ILE A 213 19.54 -4.39 -19.58
CA ILE A 213 18.25 -4.07 -18.95
C ILE A 213 17.49 -5.35 -18.55
N THR A 214 17.55 -6.39 -19.37
CA THR A 214 16.84 -7.66 -19.10
C THR A 214 17.63 -8.65 -18.23
N THR A 215 18.72 -8.20 -17.60
CA THR A 215 19.48 -9.03 -16.67
C THR A 215 18.61 -9.47 -15.50
N GLY A 216 18.48 -10.78 -15.29
CA GLY A 216 17.66 -11.35 -14.22
C GLY A 216 16.15 -11.32 -14.49
N VAL A 217 15.72 -10.97 -15.70
CA VAL A 217 14.30 -10.90 -16.08
C VAL A 217 13.93 -12.13 -16.93
N SER A 218 12.91 -12.87 -16.50
CA SER A 218 12.34 -14.02 -17.21
C SER A 218 10.89 -13.78 -17.61
N ALA A 219 10.13 -12.99 -16.84
CA ALA A 219 8.78 -12.59 -17.17
C ALA A 219 8.39 -11.24 -16.57
N VAL A 220 7.49 -10.55 -17.25
CA VAL A 220 6.82 -9.32 -16.77
C VAL A 220 5.31 -9.58 -16.77
N SER A 221 4.64 -9.26 -15.66
CA SER A 221 3.19 -9.46 -15.56
C SER A 221 2.43 -8.47 -16.45
N ILE A 222 1.18 -8.81 -16.80
CA ILE A 222 0.27 -7.97 -17.60
C ILE A 222 -1.12 -8.06 -16.97
N HIS A 223 -1.76 -6.92 -16.74
CA HIS A 223 -3.12 -6.79 -16.22
C HIS A 223 -3.87 -5.74 -17.02
N ALA A 224 -4.50 -6.18 -18.10
CA ALA A 224 -5.20 -5.34 -19.07
C ALA A 224 -4.29 -4.47 -19.98
N GLY A 225 -2.97 -4.49 -19.85
CA GLY A 225 -2.07 -3.60 -20.61
C GLY A 225 -2.05 -3.73 -22.15
N SER A 226 -1.44 -2.74 -22.80
CA SER A 226 -1.20 -2.70 -24.24
C SER A 226 0.21 -3.14 -24.64
N THR A 227 0.43 -3.38 -25.93
CA THR A 227 1.78 -3.43 -26.51
C THR A 227 2.15 -2.11 -27.15
N LEU A 228 3.39 -2.02 -27.60
CA LEU A 228 3.93 -0.94 -28.40
C LEU A 228 4.17 -1.40 -29.84
N ALA A 229 4.28 -0.44 -30.75
CA ALA A 229 4.78 -0.63 -32.09
C ALA A 229 6.15 0.03 -32.23
N ILE A 230 7.13 -0.71 -32.76
CA ILE A 230 8.38 -0.12 -33.24
C ILE A 230 8.09 0.53 -34.60
N THR A 231 8.17 1.85 -34.68
CA THR A 231 7.92 2.61 -35.92
C THR A 231 9.21 3.03 -36.61
N ASN A 232 10.32 3.17 -35.85
CA ASN A 232 11.65 3.42 -36.39
C ASN A 232 12.72 2.59 -35.66
N PRO A 233 13.12 1.43 -36.22
CA PRO A 233 14.12 0.56 -35.61
C PRO A 233 15.54 1.15 -35.50
N SER A 234 15.82 2.27 -36.18
CA SER A 234 17.11 2.96 -35.98
C SER A 234 17.18 3.67 -34.63
N LEU A 235 16.02 4.02 -34.05
CA LEU A 235 15.91 4.69 -32.76
C LEU A 235 15.47 3.73 -31.65
N ALA A 236 14.56 2.80 -31.96
CA ALA A 236 13.87 1.99 -30.95
C ALA A 236 14.00 0.47 -31.14
N LYS A 237 13.87 -0.25 -30.03
CA LYS A 237 13.94 -1.71 -29.95
C LYS A 237 13.03 -2.22 -28.85
N GLY A 238 12.31 -3.31 -29.11
CA GLY A 238 11.57 -4.06 -28.10
C GLY A 238 12.50 -4.98 -27.31
N ILE A 239 12.27 -5.08 -25.99
CA ILE A 239 13.10 -5.88 -25.07
C ILE A 239 12.32 -6.94 -24.30
N ALA A 240 10.99 -6.84 -24.23
CA ALA A 240 10.12 -7.87 -23.70
C ALA A 240 8.89 -8.04 -24.60
N TYR A 241 8.57 -9.27 -24.95
CA TYR A 241 7.47 -9.62 -25.85
C TYR A 241 6.56 -10.67 -25.22
N LEU A 242 5.32 -10.69 -25.71
CA LEU A 242 4.35 -11.72 -25.37
C LEU A 242 4.68 -13.04 -26.09
N PRO A 243 4.26 -14.21 -25.57
CA PRO A 243 4.41 -15.48 -26.28
C PRO A 243 3.56 -15.49 -27.56
N THR A 244 3.91 -16.35 -28.51
CA THR A 244 3.08 -16.59 -29.71
C THR A 244 1.87 -17.47 -29.38
N GLY A 245 0.85 -17.45 -30.24
CA GLY A 245 -0.33 -18.29 -30.12
C GLY A 245 -1.43 -17.71 -29.24
N LEU A 246 -1.35 -16.41 -28.89
CA LEU A 246 -2.43 -15.73 -28.19
C LEU A 246 -3.68 -15.63 -29.06
N THR A 247 -4.85 -15.64 -28.42
CA THR A 247 -6.13 -15.51 -29.12
C THR A 247 -7.02 -14.47 -28.45
N PRO A 248 -7.85 -13.73 -29.21
CA PRO A 248 -8.83 -12.84 -28.63
C PRO A 248 -9.73 -13.51 -27.59
N THR A 249 -10.12 -14.77 -27.79
CA THR A 249 -11.00 -15.49 -26.85
C THR A 249 -10.34 -15.74 -25.49
N ALA A 250 -9.03 -15.99 -25.46
CA ALA A 250 -8.33 -16.38 -24.23
C ALA A 250 -7.59 -15.22 -23.55
N ASN A 251 -7.13 -14.23 -24.33
CA ASN A 251 -6.16 -13.25 -23.87
C ASN A 251 -6.59 -11.79 -24.06
N ARG A 252 -7.79 -11.54 -24.60
CA ARG A 252 -8.37 -10.20 -24.61
C ARG A 252 -8.83 -9.85 -23.19
N TRP A 253 -8.51 -8.65 -22.73
CA TRP A 253 -9.15 -8.10 -21.54
C TRP A 253 -10.66 -7.93 -21.77
N ASN A 254 -11.48 -8.28 -20.78
CA ASN A 254 -12.93 -8.34 -20.98
C ASN A 254 -13.56 -7.03 -21.46
N ASN A 255 -13.00 -5.89 -21.06
CA ASN A 255 -13.49 -4.56 -21.44
C ASN A 255 -12.71 -3.92 -22.61
N ALA A 256 -11.84 -4.66 -23.29
CA ALA A 256 -11.18 -4.19 -24.50
C ALA A 256 -12.22 -3.78 -25.56
N ILE A 257 -12.07 -2.64 -26.21
CA ILE A 257 -13.10 -2.14 -27.13
C ILE A 257 -13.05 -2.82 -28.51
N ASP A 258 -11.91 -3.39 -28.88
CA ASP A 258 -11.74 -4.17 -30.10
C ASP A 258 -11.26 -5.60 -29.78
N GLN A 259 -10.55 -6.23 -30.72
CA GLN A 259 -10.12 -7.62 -30.62
C GLN A 259 -9.10 -7.90 -29.51
N GLY A 260 -8.46 -6.86 -28.93
CA GLY A 260 -7.53 -6.96 -27.80
C GLY A 260 -6.22 -7.72 -28.05
N VAL A 261 -6.17 -8.62 -29.02
CA VAL A 261 -4.97 -9.33 -29.50
C VAL A 261 -4.90 -9.12 -31.00
N TYR A 262 -3.86 -8.47 -31.50
CA TYR A 262 -3.80 -7.96 -32.88
C TYR A 262 -3.09 -8.89 -33.86
N ALA A 263 -2.10 -9.65 -33.40
CA ALA A 263 -1.23 -10.48 -34.24
C ALA A 263 -0.87 -11.82 -33.59
N ASN A 264 -1.72 -12.32 -32.68
CA ASN A 264 -1.55 -13.60 -31.98
C ASN A 264 -0.28 -13.66 -31.08
N GLY A 265 0.16 -12.52 -30.55
CA GLY A 265 1.34 -12.44 -29.68
C GLY A 265 2.67 -12.48 -30.45
N GLY A 266 3.78 -12.65 -29.71
CA GLY A 266 5.13 -12.62 -30.28
C GLY A 266 5.55 -11.24 -30.81
N ILE A 267 6.60 -11.23 -31.64
CA ILE A 267 7.18 -10.00 -32.21
C ILE A 267 6.17 -9.23 -33.09
N ALA A 268 5.25 -9.92 -33.77
CA ALA A 268 4.25 -9.30 -34.62
C ALA A 268 3.17 -8.53 -33.84
N GLU A 269 2.90 -8.92 -32.58
CA GLU A 269 2.05 -8.17 -31.65
C GLU A 269 2.72 -6.87 -31.19
N GLY A 270 4.03 -6.76 -31.39
CA GLY A 270 4.85 -5.67 -30.88
C GLY A 270 5.31 -5.94 -29.44
N PRO A 271 6.34 -5.21 -28.98
CA PRO A 271 6.86 -5.39 -27.63
C PRO A 271 5.88 -4.92 -26.56
N PHE A 272 5.92 -5.57 -25.40
CA PHE A 272 5.30 -5.05 -24.18
C PHE A 272 6.18 -3.97 -23.52
N VAL A 273 7.50 -4.11 -23.66
CA VAL A 273 8.49 -3.15 -23.17
C VAL A 273 9.47 -2.82 -24.28
N ALA A 274 9.69 -1.52 -24.52
CA ALA A 274 10.60 -1.02 -25.54
C ALA A 274 11.55 0.03 -24.97
N ILE A 275 12.63 0.27 -25.70
CA ILE A 275 13.62 1.31 -25.43
C ILE A 275 13.90 2.11 -26.69
N SER A 276 14.37 3.33 -26.53
CA SER A 276 14.69 4.24 -27.62
C SER A 276 15.86 5.16 -27.31
N LYS A 277 16.56 5.59 -28.36
CA LYS A 277 17.57 6.66 -28.31
C LYS A 277 17.04 7.97 -28.88
N LYS A 278 17.44 9.06 -28.23
CA LYS A 278 17.22 10.43 -28.68
C LYS A 278 18.46 11.27 -28.46
N LEU A 279 19.33 11.30 -29.48
CA LEU A 279 20.64 11.97 -29.41
C LEU A 279 21.45 11.51 -28.18
N ASN A 280 21.72 12.41 -27.23
CA ASN A 280 22.52 12.09 -26.05
C ASN A 280 21.72 11.25 -25.05
N GLY A 281 20.42 11.52 -24.90
CA GLY A 281 19.55 10.80 -23.98
C GLY A 281 18.78 9.67 -24.65
N LYS A 282 17.70 9.27 -23.99
CA LYS A 282 17.02 8.00 -24.27
C LYS A 282 15.67 7.91 -23.57
N ALA A 283 14.89 6.93 -23.99
CA ALA A 283 13.60 6.65 -23.39
C ALA A 283 13.32 5.15 -23.25
N ALA A 284 12.46 4.81 -22.30
CA ALA A 284 11.91 3.47 -22.13
C ALA A 284 10.38 3.55 -22.06
N PHE A 285 9.72 2.44 -22.34
CA PHE A 285 8.26 2.39 -22.49
C PHE A 285 7.72 1.06 -22.00
N ILE A 286 6.63 1.09 -21.23
CA ILE A 286 5.86 -0.09 -20.82
C ILE A 286 4.36 0.20 -21.01
N GLY A 287 3.64 -0.73 -21.62
CA GLY A 287 2.22 -0.57 -21.99
C GLY A 287 1.22 -0.85 -20.88
N ASP A 288 1.67 -0.97 -19.63
CA ASP A 288 0.83 -1.27 -18.47
C ASP A 288 1.44 -0.62 -17.22
N SER A 289 0.62 0.06 -16.43
CA SER A 289 1.03 0.61 -15.14
C SER A 289 0.97 -0.42 -14.02
N SER A 290 0.12 -1.44 -14.14
CA SER A 290 -0.12 -2.46 -13.10
C SER A 290 1.15 -3.19 -12.66
N PRO A 291 2.14 -3.51 -13.52
CA PRO A 291 3.42 -4.08 -13.11
C PRO A 291 4.25 -3.20 -12.18
N VAL A 292 3.95 -1.90 -12.13
CA VAL A 292 4.64 -0.89 -11.31
C VAL A 292 3.90 -0.63 -10.00
N GLU A 293 2.59 -0.92 -9.97
CA GLU A 293 1.73 -0.62 -8.83
C GLU A 293 2.06 -1.47 -7.58
N ASP A 294 1.82 -0.87 -6.42
CA ASP A 294 1.71 -1.51 -5.11
C ASP A 294 0.32 -1.22 -4.49
N ILE A 295 0.06 -1.76 -3.31
CA ILE A 295 -1.23 -1.62 -2.60
C ILE A 295 -1.32 -0.42 -1.66
N THR A 296 -0.71 0.72 -2.01
CA THR A 296 -0.67 1.92 -1.15
C THR A 296 -1.32 3.19 -1.73
N PRO A 297 -2.45 3.11 -2.48
CA PRO A 297 -3.09 4.33 -2.96
C PRO A 297 -3.44 5.26 -1.80
N LYS A 298 -3.10 6.53 -1.95
CA LYS A 298 -3.08 7.56 -0.91
C LYS A 298 -4.36 8.39 -0.90
N TYR A 299 -4.91 8.69 -2.07
CA TYR A 299 -6.03 9.62 -2.25
C TYR A 299 -7.34 8.90 -2.57
N ARG A 300 -8.46 9.57 -2.35
CA ARG A 300 -9.77 9.09 -2.80
C ARG A 300 -9.97 9.38 -4.28
N ASN A 301 -10.82 8.61 -4.94
CA ASN A 301 -11.22 8.86 -6.32
C ASN A 301 -11.88 10.24 -6.43
N GLU A 302 -11.44 11.05 -7.40
CA GLU A 302 -11.84 12.45 -7.54
C GLU A 302 -13.30 12.67 -7.96
N GLU A 303 -13.93 11.71 -8.62
CA GLU A 303 -15.35 11.80 -8.99
C GLU A 303 -16.27 11.30 -7.86
N THR A 304 -15.90 10.20 -7.22
CA THR A 304 -16.81 9.44 -6.34
C THR A 304 -16.48 9.55 -4.85
N GLY A 305 -15.27 9.99 -4.49
CA GLY A 305 -14.75 9.97 -3.12
C GLY A 305 -14.51 8.56 -2.57
N ALA A 306 -14.59 7.52 -3.41
CA ALA A 306 -14.33 6.15 -3.01
C ALA A 306 -12.85 5.92 -2.68
N LEU A 307 -12.58 4.95 -1.80
CA LEU A 307 -11.22 4.43 -1.62
C LEU A 307 -10.78 3.71 -2.89
N LYS A 308 -9.53 3.96 -3.26
CA LYS A 308 -8.86 3.33 -4.39
C LYS A 308 -8.35 1.95 -4.03
N ARG A 309 -8.19 1.10 -5.04
CA ARG A 309 -7.68 -0.27 -4.90
C ARG A 309 -6.84 -0.58 -6.12
N THR A 310 -5.63 -1.01 -5.85
CA THR A 310 -4.60 -1.27 -6.86
C THR A 310 -4.15 -2.72 -6.77
N TYR A 311 -3.37 -3.12 -7.76
CA TYR A 311 -2.72 -4.42 -7.80
C TYR A 311 -1.32 -4.32 -7.18
N ASP A 312 -0.89 -5.36 -6.45
CA ASP A 312 0.49 -5.44 -5.94
C ASP A 312 1.40 -6.04 -7.03
N GLY A 313 1.59 -5.28 -8.11
CA GLY A 313 2.29 -5.75 -9.29
C GLY A 313 3.80 -5.59 -9.22
N PHE A 314 4.31 -4.65 -8.44
CA PHE A 314 5.75 -4.43 -8.31
C PHE A 314 6.49 -5.70 -7.87
N ILE A 315 5.89 -6.48 -6.98
CA ILE A 315 6.44 -7.74 -6.46
C ILE A 315 6.12 -8.98 -7.32
N ALA A 316 5.34 -8.83 -8.40
CA ALA A 316 4.95 -9.93 -9.26
C ALA A 316 6.00 -10.23 -10.33
N ASP A 317 6.18 -11.52 -10.64
CA ASP A 317 7.18 -12.02 -11.61
C ASP A 317 8.55 -11.32 -11.41
N ASP A 318 9.16 -10.72 -12.45
CA ASP A 318 10.44 -10.00 -12.35
C ASP A 318 10.28 -8.48 -12.56
N ASN A 319 9.09 -7.94 -12.25
CA ASN A 319 8.72 -6.55 -12.54
C ASN A 319 9.68 -5.55 -11.87
N ALA A 320 9.88 -5.66 -10.55
CA ALA A 320 10.82 -4.81 -9.81
C ALA A 320 12.22 -4.79 -10.42
N THR A 321 12.76 -5.97 -10.77
CA THR A 321 14.09 -6.11 -11.39
C THR A 321 14.16 -5.36 -12.70
N LEU A 322 13.18 -5.54 -13.58
CA LEU A 322 13.13 -4.84 -14.87
C LEU A 322 13.05 -3.32 -14.69
N LEU A 323 12.13 -2.85 -13.83
CA LEU A 323 11.87 -1.43 -13.63
C LEU A 323 13.10 -0.70 -13.07
N VAL A 324 13.80 -1.31 -12.12
CA VAL A 324 15.06 -0.79 -11.57
C VAL A 324 16.17 -0.77 -12.64
N ASN A 325 16.32 -1.86 -13.40
CA ASN A 325 17.30 -1.91 -14.50
C ASN A 325 17.04 -0.86 -15.58
N ILE A 326 15.77 -0.58 -15.90
CA ILE A 326 15.39 0.50 -16.82
C ILE A 326 15.90 1.84 -16.30
N ILE A 327 15.70 2.16 -15.02
CA ILE A 327 16.17 3.44 -14.46
C ILE A 327 17.70 3.52 -14.45
N HIS A 328 18.41 2.43 -14.11
CA HIS A 328 19.87 2.39 -14.22
C HIS A 328 20.36 2.68 -15.63
N TRP A 329 19.75 2.04 -16.63
CA TRP A 329 20.09 2.32 -18.01
C TRP A 329 19.77 3.76 -18.36
N LEU A 330 18.57 4.27 -18.08
CA LEU A 330 18.14 5.64 -18.40
C LEU A 330 19.07 6.70 -17.78
N ALA A 331 19.51 6.52 -16.53
CA ALA A 331 20.38 7.46 -15.82
C ALA A 331 21.85 7.43 -16.30
N THR A 332 22.28 6.36 -16.97
CA THR A 332 23.67 6.18 -17.39
C THR A 332 23.93 6.86 -18.74
N GLN A 333 24.88 7.78 -18.84
CA GLN A 333 25.21 8.41 -20.12
C GLN A 333 25.93 7.43 -21.07
N GLU A 334 25.59 7.52 -22.36
CA GLU A 334 26.16 6.66 -23.41
C GLU A 334 26.69 7.52 -24.57
N SER A 335 27.61 6.96 -25.36
CA SER A 335 28.26 7.68 -26.46
C SER A 335 27.59 7.53 -27.82
N TYR A 336 26.64 6.61 -27.96
CA TYR A 336 25.91 6.38 -29.20
C TYR A 336 24.65 7.25 -29.28
N HIS A 337 24.22 7.58 -30.50
CA HIS A 337 23.07 8.45 -30.72
C HIS A 337 21.86 7.74 -31.32
N THR A 338 22.10 6.61 -31.98
CA THR A 338 21.09 5.74 -32.55
C THR A 338 21.46 4.28 -32.26
N LEU A 339 20.50 3.36 -32.38
CA LEU A 339 20.79 1.93 -32.21
C LEU A 339 21.65 1.38 -33.37
N VAL A 340 21.67 2.07 -34.52
CA VAL A 340 22.53 1.75 -35.67
C VAL A 340 24.01 1.85 -35.31
N ASP A 341 24.36 2.71 -34.35
CA ASP A 341 25.74 2.92 -33.90
C ASP A 341 26.24 1.83 -32.93
N THR A 342 25.40 0.83 -32.63
CA THR A 342 25.66 -0.20 -31.63
C THR A 342 25.79 -1.59 -32.26
N THR A 343 26.02 -2.61 -31.44
CA THR A 343 26.11 -4.01 -31.88
C THR A 343 24.79 -4.78 -31.76
N VAL A 344 23.73 -4.16 -31.23
CA VAL A 344 22.45 -4.85 -31.06
C VAL A 344 21.79 -5.08 -32.41
N THR A 345 21.02 -6.15 -32.51
CA THR A 345 20.21 -6.46 -33.68
C THR A 345 19.03 -5.49 -33.73
N LEU A 346 18.90 -4.73 -34.82
CA LEU A 346 17.75 -3.86 -35.02
C LEU A 346 16.47 -4.68 -35.24
N ASP A 347 15.37 -4.22 -34.67
CA ASP A 347 14.06 -4.84 -34.89
C ASP A 347 13.51 -4.52 -36.28
N ALA A 348 12.42 -5.19 -36.67
CA ALA A 348 11.62 -4.75 -37.80
C ALA A 348 10.55 -3.76 -37.34
N VAL A 349 10.06 -2.94 -38.28
CA VAL A 349 8.86 -2.13 -38.02
C VAL A 349 7.70 -3.06 -37.67
N THR A 350 7.01 -2.78 -36.56
CA THR A 350 5.84 -3.55 -36.13
C THR A 350 4.70 -3.38 -37.13
N PRO A 351 4.07 -4.46 -37.61
CA PRO A 351 2.90 -4.36 -38.47
C PRO A 351 1.71 -3.71 -37.74
N LEU A 352 1.25 -2.57 -38.29
CA LEU A 352 0.08 -1.85 -37.79
C LEU A 352 -1.19 -2.23 -38.54
N LEU A 353 -2.30 -2.28 -37.83
CA LEU A 353 -3.63 -2.37 -38.38
C LEU A 353 -4.04 -1.00 -38.96
N PRO A 354 -4.95 -0.96 -39.96
CA PRO A 354 -5.41 0.31 -40.51
C PRO A 354 -5.98 1.27 -39.47
N MET A 355 -6.66 0.75 -38.43
CA MET A 355 -7.27 1.56 -37.36
C MET A 355 -6.26 2.24 -36.43
N GLU A 356 -5.00 1.79 -36.45
CA GLU A 356 -3.91 2.37 -35.65
C GLU A 356 -3.25 3.55 -36.36
N LEU A 357 -3.57 3.80 -37.63
CA LEU A 357 -3.08 4.95 -38.36
C LEU A 357 -3.98 6.16 -38.10
N PRO A 358 -3.45 7.34 -37.72
CA PRO A 358 -4.30 8.46 -37.29
C PRO A 358 -5.35 8.88 -38.33
N ALA A 359 -4.98 8.93 -39.60
CA ALA A 359 -5.87 9.28 -40.72
C ALA A 359 -7.04 8.30 -40.93
N ASN A 360 -6.91 7.06 -40.45
CA ASN A 360 -7.89 5.99 -40.62
C ASN A 360 -8.53 5.56 -39.28
N SER A 361 -8.05 6.12 -38.17
CA SER A 361 -8.56 5.82 -36.85
C SER A 361 -10.02 6.28 -36.74
N THR A 362 -10.79 5.52 -35.98
CA THR A 362 -12.19 5.84 -35.67
C THR A 362 -12.37 5.74 -34.16
N GLU A 363 -13.42 6.36 -33.63
CA GLU A 363 -13.89 6.15 -32.26
C GLU A 363 -14.78 4.88 -32.29
N PRO A 364 -14.26 3.68 -31.91
CA PRO A 364 -15.01 2.42 -32.01
C PRO A 364 -16.14 2.29 -30.98
N ALA A 365 -16.06 3.00 -29.87
CA ALA A 365 -17.08 3.09 -28.83
C ALA A 365 -17.18 4.52 -28.32
N PHE A 366 -18.33 4.87 -27.74
CA PHE A 366 -18.59 6.21 -27.22
C PHE A 366 -17.54 6.64 -26.20
N GLU A 367 -16.96 7.83 -26.39
CA GLU A 367 -16.02 8.46 -25.46
C GLU A 367 -16.60 9.74 -24.82
N PRO A 368 -16.42 9.96 -23.50
CA PRO A 368 -15.81 9.01 -22.55
C PRO A 368 -16.71 7.77 -22.39
N TRP A 369 -16.12 6.63 -22.05
CA TRP A 369 -16.81 5.32 -21.99
C TRP A 369 -18.04 5.27 -21.08
N ARG A 370 -18.18 6.27 -20.21
CA ARG A 370 -19.46 6.70 -19.65
C ARG A 370 -19.45 8.20 -19.43
N LEU A 371 -20.64 8.80 -19.32
CA LEU A 371 -20.76 10.20 -18.90
C LEU A 371 -20.29 10.39 -17.45
N PRO A 372 -19.57 11.49 -17.16
CA PRO A 372 -19.26 11.92 -15.80
C PRO A 372 -20.51 12.03 -14.92
N THR A 373 -20.37 11.70 -13.63
CA THR A 373 -21.42 11.96 -12.63
C THR A 373 -21.71 13.46 -12.55
N SER A 374 -22.99 13.82 -12.41
CA SER A 374 -23.42 15.22 -12.33
C SER A 374 -22.64 15.99 -11.26
N GLY A 375 -21.96 17.06 -11.68
CA GLY A 375 -21.21 17.95 -10.80
C GLY A 375 -19.70 17.71 -10.78
N TYR A 376 -19.21 16.59 -11.30
CA TYR A 376 -17.77 16.34 -11.47
C TYR A 376 -17.28 16.88 -12.81
N LEU A 377 -16.18 17.65 -12.78
CA LEU A 377 -15.51 18.23 -13.93
C LEU A 377 -14.00 17.98 -13.80
N TRP A 378 -13.44 17.12 -14.65
CA TRP A 378 -12.01 16.74 -14.62
C TRP A 378 -11.04 17.93 -14.69
N TYR A 379 -11.47 19.04 -15.29
CA TYR A 379 -10.70 20.27 -15.46
C TYR A 379 -10.89 21.30 -14.33
N ASP A 380 -11.73 21.03 -13.33
CA ASP A 380 -12.00 21.94 -12.22
C ASP A 380 -11.93 21.20 -10.88
N GLN A 381 -10.79 21.33 -10.21
CA GLN A 381 -10.50 20.70 -8.93
C GLN A 381 -11.47 21.10 -7.80
N SER A 382 -12.18 22.23 -7.93
CA SER A 382 -13.22 22.60 -6.95
C SER A 382 -14.41 21.65 -6.95
N THR A 383 -14.56 20.85 -8.01
CA THR A 383 -15.59 19.82 -8.13
C THR A 383 -15.17 18.46 -7.57
N PHE A 384 -13.90 18.30 -7.20
CA PHE A 384 -13.35 17.02 -6.80
C PHE A 384 -13.85 16.59 -5.42
N ALA A 385 -14.17 15.31 -5.31
CA ALA A 385 -14.70 14.69 -4.11
C ALA A 385 -13.74 14.82 -2.92
N ALA A 386 -14.31 14.81 -1.71
CA ALA A 386 -13.55 14.96 -0.48
C ALA A 386 -12.43 13.92 -0.35
N GLY A 387 -11.21 14.40 -0.10
CA GLY A 387 -10.02 13.58 0.09
C GLY A 387 -9.36 13.04 -1.17
N SER A 388 -9.79 13.47 -2.36
CA SER A 388 -8.99 13.28 -3.56
C SER A 388 -7.86 14.30 -3.64
N TYR A 389 -6.82 13.99 -4.41
CA TYR A 389 -5.78 14.95 -4.75
C TYR A 389 -6.38 16.16 -5.47
N GLY A 390 -5.97 17.37 -5.10
CA GLY A 390 -6.53 18.63 -5.60
C GLY A 390 -7.85 19.08 -4.94
N SER A 391 -8.50 18.24 -4.13
CA SER A 391 -9.73 18.66 -3.43
C SER A 391 -9.40 19.61 -2.27
N SER A 392 -10.21 20.65 -2.10
CA SER A 392 -10.13 21.54 -0.92
C SER A 392 -10.81 20.95 0.32
N ILE A 393 -11.46 19.79 0.18
CA ILE A 393 -12.24 19.15 1.23
C ILE A 393 -11.48 17.91 1.72
N SER A 394 -11.12 17.88 3.00
CA SER A 394 -10.47 16.72 3.61
C SER A 394 -11.35 15.46 3.51
N PRO A 395 -10.75 14.25 3.40
CA PRO A 395 -11.52 13.02 3.37
C PRO A 395 -12.43 12.93 4.61
N PRO A 396 -13.63 12.33 4.49
CA PRO A 396 -14.37 11.87 5.67
C PRO A 396 -13.46 10.94 6.48
N ALA A 397 -13.55 11.02 7.82
CA ALA A 397 -12.77 10.16 8.69
C ALA A 397 -12.95 8.68 8.28
N THR A 398 -11.85 8.00 7.95
CA THR A 398 -11.90 6.60 7.54
C THR A 398 -12.19 5.75 8.77
N LEU A 399 -13.29 4.99 8.71
CA LEU A 399 -13.66 4.07 9.77
C LEU A 399 -12.88 2.76 9.63
N THR A 400 -12.19 2.35 10.69
CA THR A 400 -11.54 1.04 10.77
C THR A 400 -12.42 0.10 11.59
N TYR A 401 -12.69 -1.09 11.06
CA TYR A 401 -13.47 -2.13 11.73
C TYR A 401 -12.57 -3.28 12.15
N THR A 402 -12.71 -3.76 13.38
CA THR A 402 -12.02 -4.97 13.85
C THR A 402 -13.00 -5.96 14.47
N LEU A 403 -12.73 -7.25 14.25
CA LEU A 403 -13.42 -8.37 14.88
C LEU A 403 -12.42 -9.11 15.76
N VAL A 404 -12.76 -9.28 17.03
CA VAL A 404 -12.01 -10.11 17.96
C VAL A 404 -12.86 -11.33 18.29
N THR A 405 -12.40 -12.49 17.86
CA THR A 405 -13.04 -13.79 18.09
C THR A 405 -12.20 -14.64 19.03
N PRO A 406 -12.80 -15.67 19.67
CA PRO A 406 -12.03 -16.78 20.22
C PRO A 406 -11.12 -17.39 19.15
N THR A 407 -10.04 -18.03 19.58
CA THR A 407 -9.11 -18.77 18.69
C THR A 407 -9.82 -19.91 17.96
N VAL A 408 -10.79 -20.55 18.61
CA VAL A 408 -11.67 -21.58 18.06
C VAL A 408 -13.11 -21.24 18.43
N LEU A 409 -14.00 -21.18 17.44
CA LEU A 409 -15.43 -20.98 17.67
C LEU A 409 -16.10 -22.31 18.01
N ASP A 410 -16.85 -22.32 19.11
CA ASP A 410 -17.45 -23.53 19.68
C ASP A 410 -18.55 -24.11 18.75
N THR A 411 -18.37 -25.34 18.30
CA THR A 411 -19.31 -26.08 17.44
C THR A 411 -20.32 -26.93 18.21
N THR A 412 -20.24 -27.00 19.54
CA THR A 412 -21.14 -27.80 20.39
C THR A 412 -22.46 -27.11 20.72
N GLY A 413 -22.64 -25.87 20.24
CA GLY A 413 -23.83 -25.06 20.47
C GLY A 413 -23.76 -24.18 21.74
N ASN A 414 -22.66 -24.24 22.49
CA ASN A 414 -22.41 -23.31 23.57
C ASN A 414 -22.15 -21.89 23.03
N PRO A 415 -22.60 -20.85 23.75
CA PRO A 415 -22.39 -19.50 23.31
C PRO A 415 -21.00 -18.96 23.68
N PHE A 416 -20.42 -18.19 22.76
CA PHE A 416 -19.16 -17.47 22.91
C PHE A 416 -19.33 -15.99 22.55
N ASP A 417 -18.36 -15.17 22.91
CA ASP A 417 -18.41 -13.72 22.69
C ASP A 417 -17.53 -13.31 21.51
N VAL A 418 -18.01 -12.37 20.70
CA VAL A 418 -17.26 -11.72 19.63
C VAL A 418 -17.30 -10.21 19.87
N THR A 419 -16.14 -9.56 19.88
CA THR A 419 -16.06 -8.11 20.05
C THR A 419 -15.88 -7.42 18.72
N VAL A 420 -16.70 -6.40 18.47
CA VAL A 420 -16.59 -5.48 17.34
C VAL A 420 -16.03 -4.17 17.86
N ALA A 421 -14.98 -3.65 17.21
CA ALA A 421 -14.54 -2.28 17.43
C ALA A 421 -14.57 -1.48 16.12
N ILE A 422 -14.92 -0.21 16.25
CA ILE A 422 -14.91 0.78 15.16
C ILE A 422 -14.06 1.94 15.66
N SER A 423 -13.06 2.36 14.90
CA SER A 423 -12.28 3.58 15.18
C SER A 423 -12.39 4.58 14.03
N GLY A 424 -12.20 5.86 14.33
CA GLY A 424 -12.30 6.95 13.35
C GLY A 424 -13.67 7.65 13.34
N LEU A 425 -14.55 7.33 14.29
CA LEU A 425 -15.84 8.00 14.46
C LEU A 425 -15.64 9.39 15.10
N ALA A 426 -16.56 10.31 14.87
CA ALA A 426 -16.60 11.54 15.66
C ALA A 426 -16.92 11.20 17.15
N PRO A 427 -16.42 11.97 18.12
CA PRO A 427 -16.75 11.75 19.53
C PRO A 427 -18.26 11.70 19.77
N ASN A 428 -18.73 10.62 20.41
CA ASN A 428 -20.15 10.32 20.67
C ASN A 428 -21.00 10.02 19.42
N GLU A 429 -20.41 9.83 18.25
CA GLU A 429 -21.13 9.37 17.07
C GLU A 429 -21.70 7.97 17.30
N THR A 430 -22.91 7.74 16.77
CA THR A 430 -23.65 6.49 16.93
C THR A 430 -23.79 5.78 15.59
N VAL A 431 -23.39 4.50 15.54
CA VAL A 431 -23.54 3.62 14.38
C VAL A 431 -24.67 2.61 14.65
N THR A 432 -25.56 2.46 13.67
CA THR A 432 -26.73 1.55 13.73
C THR A 432 -26.84 0.68 12.49
N GLY A 433 -27.59 -0.42 12.55
CA GLY A 433 -27.90 -1.25 11.39
C GLY A 433 -26.76 -2.20 10.97
N LEU A 434 -25.78 -2.39 11.85
CA LEU A 434 -24.67 -3.31 11.62
C LEU A 434 -25.15 -4.75 11.78
N ARG A 435 -24.81 -5.60 10.81
CA ARG A 435 -25.21 -7.01 10.79
C ARG A 435 -24.01 -7.93 10.71
N MET A 436 -24.06 -9.05 11.43
CA MET A 436 -22.98 -10.03 11.46
C MET A 436 -23.47 -11.46 11.26
N GLN A 437 -22.63 -12.30 10.64
CA GLN A 437 -22.83 -13.75 10.59
C GLN A 437 -21.49 -14.52 10.52
N VAL A 438 -21.55 -15.82 10.82
CA VAL A 438 -20.56 -16.83 10.45
C VAL A 438 -21.17 -17.76 9.40
N TYR A 439 -20.43 -18.05 8.34
CA TYR A 439 -20.88 -18.90 7.22
C TYR A 439 -19.77 -19.81 6.71
N LEU A 440 -20.16 -20.96 6.16
CA LEU A 440 -19.28 -21.96 5.57
C LEU A 440 -18.94 -21.64 4.12
N SER A 441 -17.98 -22.38 3.56
CA SER A 441 -17.75 -22.40 2.12
C SER A 441 -19.05 -22.74 1.37
N GLY A 442 -19.33 -22.03 0.28
CA GLY A 442 -20.62 -22.11 -0.43
C GLY A 442 -21.73 -21.21 0.12
N GLY A 443 -21.49 -20.46 1.21
CA GLY A 443 -22.39 -19.40 1.70
C GLY A 443 -23.42 -19.81 2.74
N THR A 444 -23.42 -21.08 3.18
CA THR A 444 -24.34 -21.58 4.21
C THR A 444 -24.09 -20.88 5.55
N ALA A 445 -25.06 -20.11 6.03
CA ALA A 445 -24.96 -19.44 7.33
C ALA A 445 -25.15 -20.42 8.49
N ILE A 446 -24.34 -20.27 9.54
CA ILE A 446 -24.28 -21.20 10.67
C ILE A 446 -24.33 -20.53 12.05
N SER A 447 -24.37 -19.19 12.13
CA SER A 447 -24.38 -18.48 13.41
C SER A 447 -25.75 -17.95 13.82
N GLN A 448 -25.93 -17.81 15.13
CA GLN A 448 -26.94 -16.97 15.76
C GLN A 448 -26.26 -15.98 16.71
N ILE A 449 -26.86 -14.82 16.88
CA ILE A 449 -26.53 -13.74 17.80
C ILE A 449 -27.68 -13.65 18.79
N GLN A 450 -27.35 -13.60 20.08
CA GLN A 450 -28.34 -13.52 21.14
C GLN A 450 -29.05 -12.17 21.10
N ASN A 451 -30.38 -12.18 21.13
CA ASN A 451 -31.18 -10.96 21.25
C ASN A 451 -30.96 -10.31 22.62
N GLN A 452 -31.23 -9.00 22.74
CA GLN A 452 -31.10 -8.26 24.01
C GLN A 452 -31.92 -8.86 25.17
N ASN A 453 -33.04 -9.53 24.87
CA ASN A 453 -33.86 -10.21 25.88
C ASN A 453 -33.33 -11.61 26.27
N GLY A 454 -32.15 -11.99 25.80
CA GLY A 454 -31.50 -13.28 26.07
C GLY A 454 -31.99 -14.43 25.17
N SER A 455 -33.01 -14.22 24.34
CA SER A 455 -33.50 -15.25 23.40
C SER A 455 -32.59 -15.42 22.20
N TRP A 456 -32.67 -16.58 21.56
CA TRP A 456 -31.97 -16.85 20.30
C TRP A 456 -32.95 -16.84 19.13
N PRO A 457 -32.57 -16.27 17.97
CA PRO A 457 -33.36 -16.37 16.75
C PRO A 457 -33.61 -17.83 16.31
N SER A 458 -34.62 -18.06 15.47
CA SER A 458 -34.93 -19.40 14.97
C SER A 458 -34.07 -19.82 13.77
N GLY A 459 -33.58 -18.86 12.98
CA GLY A 459 -32.74 -19.11 11.79
C GLY A 459 -31.27 -18.75 11.99
N TYR A 460 -30.44 -19.16 11.04
CA TYR A 460 -29.04 -18.76 10.89
C TYR A 460 -28.92 -17.69 9.81
N GLY A 461 -27.98 -16.76 9.95
CA GLY A 461 -27.77 -15.69 8.97
C GLY A 461 -27.30 -14.37 9.59
N TYR A 462 -27.35 -13.31 8.78
CA TYR A 462 -27.10 -11.95 9.24
C TYR A 462 -28.10 -11.52 10.30
N GLN A 463 -27.56 -11.09 11.44
CA GLN A 463 -28.34 -10.60 12.58
C GLN A 463 -27.74 -9.28 13.08
N GLU A 464 -28.61 -8.38 13.53
CA GLU A 464 -28.22 -7.06 14.03
C GLU A 464 -27.36 -7.18 15.30
N ILE A 465 -26.28 -6.41 15.38
CA ILE A 465 -25.40 -6.38 16.57
C ILE A 465 -25.75 -5.25 17.56
N GLY A 466 -26.82 -4.50 17.25
CA GLY A 466 -27.29 -3.37 18.05
C GLY A 466 -26.64 -2.04 17.65
N THR A 467 -26.82 -1.05 18.53
CA THR A 467 -26.30 0.31 18.37
C THR A 467 -24.97 0.44 19.11
N ILE A 468 -23.96 1.02 18.46
CA ILE A 468 -22.63 1.24 19.05
C ILE A 468 -22.36 2.74 19.05
N THR A 469 -21.86 3.28 20.16
CA THR A 469 -21.53 4.72 20.29
C THR A 469 -20.05 4.89 20.58
N ALA A 470 -19.41 5.84 19.89
CA ALA A 470 -18.01 6.16 20.07
C ALA A 470 -17.75 6.87 21.40
N ASN A 471 -16.61 6.57 22.01
CA ASN A 471 -16.06 7.33 23.12
C ASN A 471 -15.44 8.66 22.66
N HIS A 472 -14.84 9.41 23.58
CA HIS A 472 -14.20 10.70 23.29
C HIS A 472 -13.01 10.63 22.31
N ASN A 473 -12.43 9.44 22.10
CA ASN A 473 -11.34 9.20 21.15
C ASN A 473 -11.86 8.71 19.79
N GLY A 474 -13.18 8.72 19.55
CA GLY A 474 -13.74 8.23 18.29
C GLY A 474 -13.71 6.70 18.14
N ILE A 475 -13.64 5.96 19.26
CA ILE A 475 -13.61 4.50 19.29
C ILE A 475 -14.92 3.97 19.88
N ALA A 476 -15.63 3.13 19.14
CA ALA A 476 -16.86 2.47 19.55
C ALA A 476 -16.62 0.96 19.65
N THR A 477 -16.99 0.34 20.77
CA THR A 477 -16.85 -1.11 20.97
C THR A 477 -18.17 -1.73 21.42
N THR A 478 -18.46 -2.93 20.93
CA THR A 478 -19.55 -3.77 21.46
C THR A 478 -19.13 -5.23 21.46
N THR A 479 -19.67 -6.01 22.40
CA THR A 479 -19.49 -7.45 22.44
C THR A 479 -20.83 -8.11 22.18
N VAL A 480 -20.89 -8.98 21.18
CA VAL A 480 -22.06 -9.78 20.86
C VAL A 480 -21.85 -11.22 21.27
N ARG A 481 -22.89 -11.81 21.86
CA ARG A 481 -22.90 -13.22 22.23
C ARG A 481 -23.44 -14.05 21.07
N MET A 482 -22.62 -14.95 20.56
CA MET A 482 -22.91 -15.78 19.40
C MET A 482 -22.95 -17.25 19.78
N ARG A 483 -23.60 -18.08 18.95
CA ARG A 483 -23.47 -19.54 18.97
C ARG A 483 -23.58 -20.09 17.56
N LEU A 484 -23.03 -21.28 17.34
CA LEU A 484 -23.08 -21.97 16.04
C LEU A 484 -24.14 -23.07 16.01
N ASN A 485 -24.55 -23.44 14.80
CA ASN A 485 -25.36 -24.62 14.55
C ASN A 485 -24.60 -25.87 15.04
N PRO A 486 -25.13 -26.63 16.02
CA PRO A 486 -24.40 -27.75 16.60
C PRO A 486 -24.29 -28.97 15.67
N ASN A 487 -24.92 -28.94 14.49
CA ASN A 487 -24.94 -30.03 13.53
C ASN A 487 -23.90 -29.90 12.40
N ILE A 488 -22.96 -28.97 12.52
CA ILE A 488 -21.89 -28.78 11.52
C ILE A 488 -20.72 -29.74 11.79
N THR A 489 -19.96 -30.07 10.76
CA THR A 489 -18.77 -30.95 10.86
C THR A 489 -17.50 -30.29 10.33
N GLU A 490 -17.64 -29.11 9.76
CA GLU A 490 -16.55 -28.32 9.17
C GLU A 490 -15.64 -27.73 10.25
N THR A 491 -14.35 -27.61 9.93
CA THR A 491 -13.31 -27.09 10.82
C THR A 491 -12.94 -25.63 10.54
N ASN A 492 -13.48 -25.04 9.47
CA ASN A 492 -13.18 -23.70 9.02
C ASN A 492 -14.45 -22.97 8.56
N ALA A 493 -14.53 -21.68 8.85
CA ALA A 493 -15.61 -20.82 8.39
C ALA A 493 -15.12 -19.39 8.17
N THR A 494 -16.04 -18.51 7.77
CA THR A 494 -15.81 -17.08 7.63
C THR A 494 -16.79 -16.30 8.48
N ILE A 495 -16.29 -15.37 9.30
CA ILE A 495 -17.10 -14.36 9.99
C ILE A 495 -17.11 -13.06 9.18
N ARG A 496 -18.26 -12.39 9.11
CA ARG A 496 -18.40 -11.13 8.36
C ARG A 496 -19.30 -10.15 9.08
N LEU A 497 -18.88 -8.89 9.10
CA LEU A 497 -19.67 -7.71 9.46
C LEU A 497 -20.07 -6.92 8.20
N ARG A 498 -21.30 -6.43 8.16
CA ARG A 498 -21.87 -5.60 7.09
C ARG A 498 -22.59 -4.37 7.62
N ALA A 499 -22.66 -3.34 6.78
CA ALA A 499 -23.48 -2.16 6.99
C ALA A 499 -24.96 -2.43 6.67
N ALA A 500 -25.82 -1.48 7.02
CA ALA A 500 -27.28 -1.56 6.86
C ALA A 500 -27.72 -1.71 5.40
N ASP A 501 -26.95 -1.14 4.47
CA ASP A 501 -27.15 -1.21 3.02
C ASP A 501 -26.65 -2.53 2.39
N GLY A 502 -26.04 -3.41 3.17
CA GLY A 502 -25.48 -4.69 2.72
C GLY A 502 -23.99 -4.65 2.35
N THR A 503 -23.32 -3.49 2.46
CA THR A 503 -21.89 -3.35 2.18
C THR A 503 -21.06 -4.19 3.14
N ASN A 504 -20.08 -4.94 2.62
CA ASN A 504 -19.11 -5.71 3.42
C ASN A 504 -18.14 -4.75 4.12
N LEU A 505 -18.06 -4.80 5.45
CA LEU A 505 -17.17 -3.93 6.23
C LEU A 505 -15.86 -4.65 6.63
N ILE A 506 -15.98 -5.88 7.14
CA ILE A 506 -14.83 -6.74 7.45
C ILE A 506 -15.23 -8.21 7.30
N THR A 507 -14.32 -9.01 6.74
CA THR A 507 -14.46 -10.46 6.55
C THR A 507 -13.19 -11.14 7.05
N GLN A 508 -13.32 -12.16 7.90
CA GLN A 508 -12.19 -12.85 8.53
C GLN A 508 -12.41 -14.37 8.54
N SER A 509 -11.36 -15.14 8.27
CA SER A 509 -11.36 -16.60 8.43
C SER A 509 -11.30 -16.99 9.91
N VAL A 510 -12.06 -18.01 10.31
CA VAL A 510 -12.14 -18.49 11.70
C VAL A 510 -12.06 -20.01 11.75
N LEU A 511 -11.44 -20.52 12.82
CA LEU A 511 -11.39 -21.95 13.11
C LEU A 511 -12.62 -22.38 13.90
N LEU A 512 -13.09 -23.60 13.62
CA LEU A 512 -14.24 -24.21 14.25
C LEU A 512 -13.81 -25.48 14.99
N GLY A 513 -14.32 -25.68 16.21
CA GLY A 513 -14.07 -26.90 16.97
C GLY A 513 -14.59 -26.84 18.40
N THR A 514 -14.18 -27.80 19.23
CA THR A 514 -14.41 -27.76 20.67
C THR A 514 -13.30 -26.94 21.32
N PRO A 515 -13.61 -25.88 22.09
CA PRO A 515 -12.58 -25.11 22.78
C PRO A 515 -11.82 -26.00 23.78
N GLU A 516 -10.49 -26.05 23.70
CA GLU A 516 -9.68 -26.72 24.72
C GLU A 516 -9.68 -25.87 26.02
N THR A 517 -9.77 -26.52 27.18
CA THR A 517 -9.58 -25.87 28.48
C THR A 517 -8.18 -25.25 28.56
N PRO A 518 -8.02 -23.96 28.93
CA PRO A 518 -6.71 -23.35 29.07
C PRO A 518 -5.87 -24.12 30.11
N VAL A 519 -4.72 -24.64 29.68
CA VAL A 519 -3.71 -25.22 30.56
C VAL A 519 -2.81 -24.09 31.06
N ASP A 520 -2.51 -24.07 32.38
CA ASP A 520 -1.53 -23.13 32.92
C ASP A 520 -0.19 -23.29 32.17
N PRO A 521 0.46 -22.19 31.75
CA PRO A 521 1.72 -22.27 31.01
C PRO A 521 2.81 -22.92 31.88
N GLU A 522 3.56 -23.86 31.30
CA GLU A 522 4.66 -24.53 31.97
C GLU A 522 5.75 -23.51 32.43
N PRO A 523 6.41 -23.76 33.57
CA PRO A 523 7.53 -22.91 34.02
C PRO A 523 8.70 -22.93 33.01
N PRO A 524 9.58 -21.90 33.01
CA PRO A 524 10.69 -21.83 32.06
C PRO A 524 11.65 -23.03 32.22
N THR A 525 12.02 -23.69 31.11
CA THR A 525 12.79 -24.96 31.12
C THR A 525 14.26 -24.86 30.70
N GLU A 526 14.71 -23.75 30.11
CA GLU A 526 16.12 -23.51 29.71
C GLU A 526 16.73 -22.27 30.38
N GLU A 527 18.07 -22.18 30.44
CA GLU A 527 18.91 -21.21 31.18
C GLU A 527 18.14 -20.01 31.78
N THR A 528 17.83 -20.09 33.08
CA THR A 528 17.04 -19.09 33.79
C THR A 528 17.90 -18.21 34.69
N GLN A 529 17.45 -16.98 34.91
CA GLN A 529 17.95 -16.11 35.96
C GLN A 529 16.90 -15.99 37.08
N THR A 530 17.36 -15.94 38.32
CA THR A 530 16.50 -15.74 39.50
C THR A 530 16.80 -14.37 40.11
N LEU A 531 15.78 -13.53 40.22
CA LEU A 531 15.88 -12.19 40.79
C LEU A 531 15.14 -12.18 42.13
N THR A 532 15.77 -11.73 43.21
CA THR A 532 15.19 -11.79 44.57
C THR A 532 15.29 -10.46 45.31
N ASN A 533 14.32 -10.22 46.20
CA ASN A 533 14.37 -9.14 47.20
C ASN A 533 13.57 -9.58 48.42
N GLY A 534 14.24 -10.00 49.49
CA GLY A 534 13.59 -10.62 50.64
C GLY A 534 12.81 -11.87 50.21
N ASN A 535 11.50 -11.88 50.49
CA ASN A 535 10.62 -13.03 50.23
C ASN A 535 10.03 -13.04 48.82
N TYR A 536 10.40 -12.09 47.95
CA TYR A 536 9.87 -11.96 46.59
C TYR A 536 10.88 -12.45 45.58
N LYS A 537 10.42 -13.21 44.57
CA LYS A 537 11.27 -13.70 43.48
C LYS A 537 10.62 -13.62 42.10
N PHE A 538 11.46 -13.43 41.09
CA PHE A 538 11.16 -13.75 39.70
C PHE A 538 12.09 -14.86 39.20
N ILE A 539 11.55 -15.79 38.42
CA ILE A 539 12.33 -16.74 37.61
C ILE A 539 11.90 -16.52 36.16
N LEU A 540 12.87 -16.24 35.30
CA LEU A 540 12.66 -15.87 33.89
C LEU A 540 13.88 -16.29 33.06
N PRO A 541 13.80 -16.34 31.73
CA PRO A 541 14.95 -16.64 30.88
C PRO A 541 16.14 -15.70 31.16
N ALA A 542 17.36 -16.25 31.13
CA ALA A 542 18.60 -15.49 31.28
C ALA A 542 18.81 -14.52 30.10
N ILE A 543 18.40 -14.94 28.91
CA ILE A 543 18.32 -14.13 27.69
C ILE A 543 16.85 -14.01 27.31
N LEU A 544 16.34 -12.78 27.19
CA LEU A 544 14.95 -12.57 26.77
C LEU A 544 14.79 -12.74 25.25
N PRO A 545 13.65 -13.25 24.77
CA PRO A 545 13.34 -13.28 23.34
C PRO A 545 13.14 -11.90 22.71
N ALA A 546 13.60 -11.76 21.47
CA ALA A 546 13.46 -10.55 20.65
C ALA A 546 12.10 -10.45 19.95
N ASN A 547 11.87 -9.35 19.22
CA ASN A 547 10.75 -9.18 18.27
C ASN A 547 9.34 -9.40 18.84
N GLY A 548 9.15 -9.20 20.14
CA GLY A 548 7.84 -9.36 20.79
C GLY A 548 7.40 -10.81 20.97
N GLU A 549 8.32 -11.77 20.88
CA GLU A 549 8.07 -13.16 21.25
C GLU A 549 7.69 -13.28 22.72
N ALA A 550 6.78 -14.22 22.99
CA ALA A 550 6.27 -14.47 24.34
C ALA A 550 7.18 -15.42 25.10
N PHE A 551 7.36 -15.16 26.40
CA PHE A 551 8.17 -15.99 27.29
C PHE A 551 7.53 -16.12 28.67
N PRO A 552 7.75 -17.24 29.36
CA PRO A 552 7.25 -17.44 30.71
C PRO A 552 8.05 -16.65 31.75
N VAL A 553 7.35 -16.07 32.72
CA VAL A 553 7.93 -15.50 33.93
C VAL A 553 7.19 -16.12 35.12
N GLN A 554 7.93 -16.76 36.02
CA GLN A 554 7.37 -17.24 37.28
C GLN A 554 7.56 -16.17 38.36
N VAL A 555 6.46 -15.76 38.97
CA VAL A 555 6.42 -14.86 40.13
C VAL A 555 6.29 -15.71 41.39
N GLY A 556 7.11 -15.45 42.41
CA GLY A 556 7.08 -16.18 43.68
C GLY A 556 7.09 -15.27 44.90
N ILE A 557 6.35 -15.68 45.94
CA ILE A 557 6.33 -15.05 47.27
C ILE A 557 6.47 -16.15 48.33
N GLU A 558 7.46 -16.02 49.21
CA GLU A 558 7.80 -17.00 50.24
C GLU A 558 7.47 -16.50 51.65
N GLN A 559 7.53 -17.42 52.63
CA GLN A 559 7.26 -17.15 54.05
C GLN A 559 5.86 -16.57 54.33
N LEU A 560 4.87 -16.94 53.52
CA LEU A 560 3.47 -16.67 53.79
C LEU A 560 2.91 -17.68 54.80
N ALA A 561 1.86 -17.32 55.52
CA ALA A 561 1.07 -18.33 56.22
C ALA A 561 0.41 -19.27 55.18
N ALA A 562 0.38 -20.58 55.45
CA ALA A 562 -0.19 -21.56 54.53
C ALA A 562 -1.62 -21.17 54.10
N ASN A 563 -1.94 -21.35 52.81
CA ASN A 563 -3.19 -20.97 52.16
C ASN A 563 -3.47 -19.45 52.05
N THR A 564 -2.52 -18.58 52.40
CA THR A 564 -2.66 -17.13 52.17
C THR A 564 -2.76 -16.87 50.67
N THR A 565 -3.75 -16.08 50.24
CA THR A 565 -3.90 -15.68 48.84
C THR A 565 -3.56 -14.20 48.65
N ILE A 566 -2.62 -13.90 47.76
CA ILE A 566 -2.29 -12.55 47.30
C ILE A 566 -3.01 -12.31 45.96
N THR A 567 -3.87 -11.29 45.89
CA THR A 567 -4.73 -11.00 44.73
C THR A 567 -4.36 -9.72 43.97
N ASN A 568 -3.42 -8.95 44.51
CA ASN A 568 -3.06 -7.61 44.05
C ASN A 568 -1.61 -7.51 43.55
N ALA A 569 -0.97 -8.65 43.23
CA ALA A 569 0.36 -8.68 42.67
C ALA A 569 0.34 -8.16 41.22
N GLN A 570 1.21 -7.20 40.91
CA GLN A 570 1.33 -6.64 39.58
C GLN A 570 2.79 -6.58 39.13
N VAL A 571 3.04 -6.88 37.86
CA VAL A 571 4.38 -6.85 37.25
C VAL A 571 4.42 -5.99 36.00
N GLN A 572 5.58 -5.39 35.74
CA GLN A 572 5.92 -4.79 34.46
C GLN A 572 7.44 -4.84 34.19
N PHE A 573 7.81 -4.76 32.91
CA PHE A 573 9.10 -4.23 32.47
C PHE A 573 8.98 -2.76 32.12
N TYR A 574 9.99 -1.96 32.45
CA TYR A 574 10.02 -0.53 32.13
C TYR A 574 11.44 0.01 31.90
N LEU A 575 11.55 1.00 31.03
CA LEU A 575 12.79 1.69 30.71
C LEU A 575 13.20 2.68 31.81
N SER A 576 14.44 3.20 31.75
CA SER A 576 14.96 4.17 32.73
C SER A 576 14.13 5.44 32.84
N ASN A 577 13.45 5.84 31.77
CA ASN A 577 12.52 6.98 31.73
C ASN A 577 11.12 6.67 32.32
N GLY A 578 10.90 5.45 32.82
CA GLY A 578 9.62 5.03 33.42
C GLY A 578 8.61 4.43 32.44
N THR A 579 8.93 4.39 31.13
CA THR A 579 8.03 3.83 30.10
C THR A 579 7.85 2.33 30.30
N GLY A 580 6.62 1.88 30.51
CA GLY A 580 6.29 0.45 30.54
C GLY A 580 6.42 -0.16 29.15
N ILE A 581 7.03 -1.34 29.06
CA ILE A 581 7.35 -2.00 27.78
C ILE A 581 6.89 -3.46 27.69
N SER A 582 6.17 -3.97 28.69
CA SER A 582 5.70 -5.35 28.69
C SER A 582 4.19 -5.48 28.69
N GLN A 583 3.71 -6.61 28.18
CA GLN A 583 2.34 -7.10 28.31
C GLN A 583 2.34 -8.44 29.05
N ILE A 584 1.24 -8.77 29.73
CA ILE A 584 0.95 -10.12 30.24
C ILE A 584 -0.18 -10.70 29.40
N GLN A 585 -0.05 -11.94 28.97
CA GLN A 585 -1.09 -12.65 28.24
C GLN A 585 -2.32 -12.83 29.14
N ASN A 586 -3.49 -12.45 28.62
CA ASN A 586 -4.77 -12.68 29.27
C ASN A 586 -5.06 -14.18 29.33
N ALA A 587 -5.98 -14.59 30.22
CA ALA A 587 -6.36 -16.00 30.39
C ALA A 587 -6.99 -16.62 29.12
N ASP A 588 -7.45 -15.80 28.19
CA ASP A 588 -7.99 -16.20 26.88
C ASP A 588 -6.91 -16.30 25.78
N GLY A 589 -5.63 -16.13 26.14
CA GLY A 589 -4.50 -16.16 25.22
C GLY A 589 -4.24 -14.84 24.48
N SER A 590 -5.09 -13.83 24.63
CA SER A 590 -4.93 -12.52 24.00
C SER A 590 -3.90 -11.65 24.72
N TRP A 591 -3.43 -10.60 24.06
CA TRP A 591 -2.49 -9.63 24.64
C TRP A 591 -3.15 -8.25 24.76
N PRO A 592 -3.02 -7.58 25.91
CA PRO A 592 -3.53 -6.21 26.09
C PRO A 592 -2.81 -5.24 25.14
N SER A 593 -3.46 -4.15 24.71
CA SER A 593 -2.86 -3.17 23.79
C SER A 593 -1.91 -2.18 24.49
N SER A 594 -2.09 -1.94 25.79
CA SER A 594 -1.22 -1.08 26.59
C SER A 594 0.04 -1.81 27.04
N TYR A 595 1.11 -1.07 27.31
CA TYR A 595 2.30 -1.59 28.00
C TYR A 595 2.38 -1.00 29.41
N GLY A 596 2.79 -1.81 30.39
CA GLY A 596 2.89 -1.35 31.79
C GLY A 596 2.57 -2.43 32.81
N TYR A 597 1.97 -2.03 33.92
CA TYR A 597 1.61 -2.92 35.02
C TYR A 597 0.39 -3.77 34.70
N PHE A 598 0.54 -5.08 34.84
CA PHE A 598 -0.53 -6.05 34.70
C PHE A 598 -0.65 -6.93 35.93
N ASN A 599 -1.87 -7.40 36.21
CA ASN A 599 -2.14 -8.28 37.34
C ASN A 599 -1.59 -9.68 37.04
N VAL A 600 -0.85 -10.25 37.99
CA VAL A 600 -0.34 -11.63 37.93
C VAL A 600 -1.49 -12.63 38.13
N GLY A 601 -2.60 -12.19 38.75
CA GLY A 601 -3.71 -13.00 39.22
C GLY A 601 -3.48 -13.52 40.65
N ASN A 602 -4.30 -14.47 41.08
CA ASN A 602 -4.23 -14.99 42.46
C ASN A 602 -2.98 -15.86 42.65
N LEU A 603 -2.22 -15.57 43.71
CA LEU A 603 -1.08 -16.32 44.20
C LEU A 603 -1.44 -16.92 45.56
N THR A 604 -1.68 -18.23 45.63
CA THR A 604 -2.05 -18.91 46.87
C THR A 604 -0.87 -19.69 47.43
N ALA A 605 -0.52 -19.44 48.69
CA ALA A 605 0.58 -20.10 49.36
C ALA A 605 0.25 -21.57 49.66
N ASP A 606 1.19 -22.46 49.35
CA ASP A 606 1.14 -23.87 49.71
C ASP A 606 1.36 -24.10 51.21
N SER A 607 1.44 -25.37 51.62
CA SER A 607 1.69 -25.77 53.01
C SER A 607 3.07 -25.38 53.54
N SER A 608 4.02 -25.04 52.66
CA SER A 608 5.35 -24.54 53.01
C SER A 608 5.40 -23.02 53.15
N GLY A 609 4.30 -22.32 52.84
CA GLY A 609 4.24 -20.87 52.83
C GLY A 609 4.77 -20.23 51.54
N THR A 610 4.80 -20.99 50.44
CA THR A 610 5.28 -20.54 49.14
C THR A 610 4.13 -20.39 48.16
N ALA A 611 3.96 -19.20 47.56
CA ALA A 611 3.01 -18.96 46.48
C ALA A 611 3.76 -18.68 45.18
N THR A 612 3.48 -19.44 44.12
CA THR A 612 4.08 -19.22 42.79
C THR A 612 3.00 -19.17 41.70
N LYS A 613 3.28 -18.42 40.64
CA LYS A 613 2.47 -18.41 39.41
C LYS A 613 3.33 -18.09 38.20
N THR A 614 3.16 -18.87 37.14
CA THR A 614 3.76 -18.60 35.84
C THR A 614 2.80 -17.75 35.00
N ILE A 615 3.33 -16.71 34.38
CA ILE A 615 2.60 -15.82 33.46
C ILE A 615 3.38 -15.72 32.16
N MET A 616 2.67 -15.61 31.04
CA MET A 616 3.30 -15.31 29.75
C MET A 616 3.45 -13.81 29.60
N MET A 617 4.68 -13.36 29.32
CA MET A 617 5.01 -11.97 29.09
C MET A 617 5.62 -11.80 27.69
N ARG A 618 5.50 -10.60 27.12
CA ARG A 618 6.26 -10.20 25.93
C ARG A 618 6.69 -8.75 26.03
N ILE A 619 7.79 -8.40 25.38
CA ILE A 619 8.32 -7.04 25.32
C ILE A 619 7.80 -6.34 24.06
N ASN A 620 7.62 -5.02 24.10
CA ASN A 620 7.30 -4.23 22.93
C ASN A 620 8.39 -4.41 21.86
N PRO A 621 8.07 -4.92 20.65
CA PRO A 621 9.04 -5.19 19.60
C PRO A 621 9.75 -3.93 19.09
N THR A 622 9.23 -2.73 19.37
CA THR A 622 9.83 -1.46 18.94
C THR A 622 10.88 -0.93 19.93
N VAL A 623 11.19 -1.64 21.01
CA VAL A 623 12.16 -1.18 22.02
C VAL A 623 13.57 -1.46 21.54
N THR A 624 14.38 -0.40 21.43
CA THR A 624 15.79 -0.46 21.00
C THR A 624 16.79 -0.33 22.16
N ALA A 625 16.31 -0.25 23.41
CA ALA A 625 17.15 -0.14 24.58
C ALA A 625 17.80 -1.48 24.92
N SER A 626 19.08 -1.48 25.32
CA SER A 626 19.80 -2.69 25.73
C SER A 626 19.49 -3.15 27.17
N THR A 627 18.85 -2.31 27.97
CA THR A 627 18.50 -2.64 29.37
C THR A 627 17.13 -2.10 29.75
N ALA A 628 16.46 -2.82 30.65
CA ALA A 628 15.22 -2.41 31.30
C ALA A 628 15.22 -2.80 32.78
N ASN A 629 14.15 -2.44 33.49
CA ASN A 629 13.89 -2.90 34.84
C ASN A 629 12.62 -3.74 34.85
N ILE A 630 12.63 -4.88 35.54
CA ILE A 630 11.42 -5.61 35.93
C ILE A 630 11.03 -5.20 37.35
N ARG A 631 9.73 -5.01 37.61
CA ARG A 631 9.23 -4.68 38.96
C ARG A 631 7.99 -5.47 39.35
N LEU A 632 8.04 -6.09 40.54
CA LEU A 632 6.86 -6.58 41.27
C LEU A 632 6.38 -5.51 42.24
N ARG A 633 5.07 -5.29 42.28
CA ARG A 633 4.39 -4.49 43.31
C ARG A 633 3.16 -5.19 43.84
N LEU A 634 2.80 -4.91 45.09
CA LEU A 634 1.56 -5.38 45.71
C LEU A 634 0.60 -4.21 45.89
N GLY A 635 -0.26 -3.97 44.90
CA GLY A 635 -1.09 -2.76 44.83
C GLY A 635 -0.30 -1.51 44.41
N SER A 636 -1.00 -0.37 44.30
CA SER A 636 -0.41 0.88 43.84
C SER A 636 0.57 1.45 44.88
N GLY A 637 1.81 1.76 44.46
CA GLY A 637 2.82 2.42 45.28
C GLY A 637 3.67 1.51 46.18
N ASN A 638 3.39 0.21 46.28
CA ASN A 638 4.15 -0.73 47.11
C ASN A 638 5.05 -1.63 46.26
N ASN A 639 6.23 -1.11 45.91
CA ASN A 639 7.23 -1.81 45.11
C ASN A 639 8.02 -2.79 45.98
N VAL A 640 7.90 -4.09 45.71
CA VAL A 640 8.46 -5.14 46.57
C VAL A 640 9.68 -5.85 45.98
N LEU A 641 9.86 -5.81 44.66
CA LEU A 641 11.06 -6.29 43.97
C LEU A 641 11.30 -5.44 42.73
N THR A 642 12.51 -4.92 42.53
CA THR A 642 12.92 -4.25 41.30
C THR A 642 14.33 -4.73 40.95
N ALA A 643 14.55 -5.09 39.70
CA ALA A 643 15.84 -5.55 39.21
C ALA A 643 16.07 -5.09 37.78
N THR A 644 17.32 -4.74 37.47
CA THR A 644 17.76 -4.43 36.11
C THR A 644 18.00 -5.71 35.34
N ILE A 645 17.56 -5.75 34.08
CA ILE A 645 17.68 -6.89 33.17
C ILE A 645 18.21 -6.43 31.82
N GLN A 646 18.93 -7.30 31.13
CA GLN A 646 19.33 -7.08 29.74
C GLN A 646 18.14 -7.37 28.82
N LEU A 647 17.95 -6.50 27.83
CA LEU A 647 17.01 -6.72 26.74
C LEU A 647 17.72 -7.41 25.56
N PRO A 648 16.95 -8.07 24.67
CA PRO A 648 17.48 -8.77 23.50
C PRO A 648 18.28 -7.87 22.57
#